data_AF-A0A2I1FHE1-F1
#
_entry.id   AF-A0A2I1FHE1-F1
#
_cell.length_a   1.000
_cell.length_b   1.000
_cell.length_c   1.000
_cell.angle_alpha   90.00
_cell.angle_beta   90.00
_cell.angle_gamma   90.00
#
_symmetry.space_group_name_H-M   'P 1'
#
loop_
_entity.id
_entity.type
_entity.pdbx_description
1 polymer ?
#
loop_
_entity_poly.entity_id
_entity_poly.type
_entity_poly.pdbx_seq_one_letter_code
_entity_poly.pdbx_strand_id
1 'polypeptide(L)'
;MVTKKNFGPCSVDNCTYRNVSFRLITELAYQKCQKENTLETYPYLEIGKQLCHLHYCKIVESNRNRNKKRRLKSQECSRKKVTNEEEALYRDPTFASNIKILTTVLFNKQRRESAGLELDPVQFQLMIEDANPELKGFFPSMVNAIIPKDRSEYNKQEAKKSIVALCYIIAGLRNKFVNQFKTEVGLYLVASGATWEAIDTLSSIGYSACAKTVMDYQKKIQLNHITKIEDHFLEKGDCLHIYNIDDYHDIHEKRRPDTVTTSTAKHFSTCVAKPVMECFAVPIVFNGVSVHNPNNVEAPRICWYLLNKYTGNFDITYTERQIYWISQGYQNANTFDRIELLTIHCYDDAIAERKDERSMKDLQLIGFKEQHLHSMQDYLNALQMILTISRKTEYLDNYVAPIVADWPGQLFIRKALTHLHALGLQSAIPKEIESFIPMLGPLHLSLNSREHVMIIHHSFFEQMFHFVFGKNKKLAKKPKPWRINLLLELTRSGWVKIKNEVMQKFGSTCKDVEYRTVIDLLDNLIPATLDVYAVLFRSGSFEEYVETVFRIWTFALRWKRKNYNKAPLIFLSDLFYWQDNHHPFADAIKNYLPCFNDYYVENTHSRIRANTSSNATAETIIKQAYVIADHDPIFKDTFRKTRNYSYNLSTLKFLSDKTSLFLLNYFRNIFHNQNNSTPLYNNTRKKEKKLRGYKLATLGKEVDLRHLPTAYSTSYLPKSGLCDNCGLPLNNNGVVLACGHGYHPVCYGRRCVYCENFYKKGIFENVNSFLKRVEKGTDTLTQDDLDDEINEEEEEESEETADEEIDVSATLEAAINNINYW
;
A
#
# COMPACT_ATOMS: atom_id res chain seq x y z
N MET A 1 31.19 30.36 4.84
CA MET A 1 30.95 31.26 5.99
C MET A 1 31.22 32.69 5.57
N VAL A 2 30.18 33.52 5.45
CA VAL A 2 30.32 34.94 5.08
C VAL A 2 30.51 35.75 6.37
N THR A 3 31.67 36.38 6.53
CA THR A 3 32.02 37.24 7.65
C THR A 3 31.12 38.49 7.65
N LYS A 4 30.38 38.74 8.75
CA LYS A 4 29.53 39.93 8.89
C LYS A 4 30.40 41.19 8.87
N LYS A 5 30.14 42.09 7.91
CA LYS A 5 30.74 43.44 7.85
C LYS A 5 30.40 44.21 9.14
N ASN A 6 31.42 44.69 9.83
CA ASN A 6 31.30 45.56 11.00
C ASN A 6 31.34 47.02 10.52
N PHE A 7 30.31 47.83 10.82
CA PHE A 7 30.13 49.18 10.24
C PHE A 7 30.43 50.33 11.23
N GLY A 8 31.08 50.04 12.37
CA GLY A 8 31.59 51.08 13.29
C GLY A 8 30.93 51.08 14.68
N PRO A 9 31.24 52.07 15.54
CA PRO A 9 30.79 52.14 16.93
C PRO A 9 29.29 52.47 17.07
N CYS A 10 28.75 52.26 18.27
CA CYS A 10 27.35 52.55 18.61
C CYS A 10 27.00 54.02 18.31
N SER A 11 25.93 54.25 17.56
CA SER A 11 25.43 55.56 17.13
C SER A 11 24.75 56.37 18.24
N VAL A 12 25.00 56.05 19.51
CA VAL A 12 24.52 56.85 20.65
C VAL A 12 25.69 57.71 21.12
N ASP A 13 25.51 59.04 21.07
CA ASP A 13 26.51 60.00 21.53
C ASP A 13 27.03 59.66 22.94
N ASN A 14 28.35 59.79 23.13
CA ASN A 14 29.08 59.47 24.36
C ASN A 14 28.98 58.00 24.83
N CYS A 15 28.69 57.05 23.94
CA CYS A 15 28.73 55.62 24.27
C CYS A 15 30.15 55.15 24.62
N THR A 16 30.39 54.78 25.88
CA THR A 16 31.68 54.26 26.38
C THR A 16 31.84 52.74 26.27
N TYR A 17 30.81 52.03 25.78
CA TYR A 17 30.84 50.57 25.65
C TYR A 17 31.69 50.13 24.44
N ARG A 18 32.89 49.58 24.70
CA ARG A 18 33.87 49.20 23.66
C ARG A 18 33.86 47.72 23.26
N ASN A 19 33.13 46.84 23.94
CA ASN A 19 33.03 45.41 23.59
C ASN A 19 31.63 44.85 23.81
N VAL A 20 30.74 45.09 22.86
CA VAL A 20 29.39 44.51 22.84
C VAL A 20 28.96 44.28 21.40
N SER A 21 28.23 43.18 21.16
CA SER A 21 27.63 42.91 19.86
C SER A 21 26.79 44.10 19.38
N PHE A 22 26.98 44.50 18.12
CA PHE A 22 26.26 45.60 17.51
C PHE A 22 25.06 45.09 16.73
N ARG A 23 23.97 45.85 16.77
CA ARG A 23 22.74 45.56 16.05
C ARG A 23 22.36 46.76 15.19
N LEU A 24 22.07 46.50 13.93
CA LEU A 24 21.49 47.48 13.01
C LEU A 24 20.07 47.83 13.45
N ILE A 25 19.73 49.11 13.36
CA ILE A 25 18.37 49.59 13.41
C ILE A 25 17.73 49.28 12.05
N THR A 26 16.95 48.22 12.00
CA THR A 26 16.12 47.87 10.83
C THR A 26 14.84 48.69 10.81
N GLU A 27 14.13 48.71 9.68
CA GLU A 27 12.80 49.32 9.55
C GLU A 27 11.85 48.93 10.70
N LEU A 28 11.79 47.63 10.99
CA LEU A 28 10.94 47.07 12.05
C LEU A 28 11.38 47.54 13.46
N ALA A 29 12.69 47.69 13.68
CA ALA A 29 13.21 48.21 14.95
C ALA A 29 12.91 49.70 15.11
N TYR A 30 12.98 50.47 14.02
CA TYR A 30 12.66 51.89 14.01
C TYR A 30 11.18 52.15 14.30
N GLN A 31 10.28 51.37 13.67
CA GLN A 31 8.84 51.41 13.96
C GLN A 31 8.51 51.08 15.42
N LYS A 32 9.23 50.12 16.03
CA LYS A 32 9.12 49.85 17.49
C LYS A 32 9.50 51.06 18.32
N CYS A 33 10.60 51.74 17.99
CA CYS A 33 11.02 52.93 18.72
C CYS A 33 10.02 54.09 18.59
N GLN A 34 9.38 54.25 17.42
CA GLN A 34 8.29 55.22 17.22
C GLN A 34 7.08 54.89 18.10
N LYS A 35 6.65 53.61 18.13
CA LYS A 35 5.51 53.17 18.93
C LYS A 35 5.71 53.37 20.44
N GLU A 36 6.95 53.26 20.90
CA GLU A 36 7.31 53.39 22.32
C GLU A 36 7.78 54.81 22.71
N ASN A 37 7.67 55.78 21.80
CA ASN A 37 8.16 57.17 21.93
C ASN A 37 9.64 57.29 22.37
N THR A 38 10.48 56.29 22.11
CA THR A 38 11.90 56.33 22.53
C THR A 38 12.76 57.19 21.62
N LEU A 39 12.27 57.54 20.42
CA LEU A 39 12.95 58.45 19.48
C LEU A 39 12.92 59.91 19.93
N GLU A 40 11.98 60.33 20.80
CA GLU A 40 11.98 61.70 21.35
C GLU A 40 13.26 61.99 22.15
N THR A 41 13.81 60.97 22.84
CA THR A 41 15.04 61.09 23.61
C THR A 41 16.32 60.88 22.76
N TYR A 42 16.17 60.32 21.56
CA TYR A 42 17.27 59.98 20.65
C TYR A 42 16.91 60.34 19.20
N PRO A 43 16.64 61.63 18.89
CA PRO A 43 16.05 62.05 17.61
C PRO A 43 16.98 61.86 16.41
N TYR A 44 18.29 61.69 16.66
CA TYR A 44 19.32 61.52 15.65
C TYR A 44 19.52 60.06 15.20
N LEU A 45 18.77 59.10 15.75
CA LEU A 45 18.82 57.70 15.32
C LEU A 45 17.96 57.50 14.06
N GLU A 46 18.48 56.74 13.10
CA GLU A 46 17.85 56.49 11.79
C GLU A 46 18.03 55.02 11.39
N ILE A 47 17.20 54.54 10.47
CA ILE A 47 17.32 53.19 9.88
C ILE A 47 18.70 53.06 9.22
N GLY A 48 19.36 51.93 9.47
CA GLY A 48 20.73 51.68 9.00
C GLY A 48 21.83 52.02 10.01
N LYS A 49 21.54 52.78 11.08
CA LYS A 49 22.52 53.04 12.16
C LYS A 49 22.68 51.84 13.09
N GLN A 50 23.80 51.77 13.82
CA GLN A 50 24.14 50.63 14.68
C GLN A 50 24.10 51.00 16.16
N LEU A 51 23.51 50.12 16.98
CA LEU A 51 23.47 50.26 18.43
C LEU A 51 24.23 49.11 19.08
N CYS A 52 24.98 49.38 20.15
CA CYS A 52 25.48 48.31 21.01
C CYS A 52 24.29 47.59 21.65
N HIS A 53 24.45 46.31 21.99
CA HIS A 53 23.34 45.50 22.50
C HIS A 53 22.60 46.13 23.69
N LEU A 54 23.32 46.79 24.61
CA LEU A 54 22.73 47.47 25.76
C LEU A 54 21.81 48.64 25.34
N HIS A 55 22.27 49.49 24.41
CA HIS A 55 21.47 50.57 23.86
C HIS A 55 20.31 50.05 23.02
N TYR A 56 20.52 48.99 22.23
CA TYR A 56 19.45 48.35 21.49
C TYR A 56 18.33 47.86 22.43
N CYS A 57 18.68 47.18 23.52
CA CYS A 57 17.70 46.72 24.50
C CYS A 57 17.00 47.87 25.24
N LYS A 58 17.69 48.98 25.47
CA LYS A 58 17.11 50.16 26.15
C LYS A 58 16.17 50.96 25.24
N ILE A 59 16.54 51.13 23.97
CA ILE A 59 15.87 52.03 23.02
C ILE A 59 14.79 51.29 22.22
N VAL A 60 15.09 50.08 21.73
CA VAL A 60 14.19 49.29 20.88
C VAL A 60 13.32 48.31 21.69
N GLU A 61 13.84 47.78 22.80
CA GLU A 61 13.17 46.76 23.64
C GLU A 61 12.87 47.27 25.06
N SER A 62 12.58 48.57 25.20
CA SER A 62 12.38 49.28 26.48
C SER A 62 11.34 48.60 27.41
N ASN A 63 10.30 47.99 26.84
CA ASN A 63 9.22 47.31 27.56
C ASN A 63 9.64 46.04 28.31
N ARG A 64 10.74 45.39 27.93
CA ARG A 64 11.26 44.24 28.69
C ARG A 64 11.72 44.62 30.10
N ASN A 65 12.19 45.85 30.31
CA ASN A 65 12.68 46.31 31.63
C ASN A 65 11.56 46.82 32.56
N ARG A 66 10.44 47.33 32.03
CA ARG A 66 9.26 47.73 32.85
C ARG A 66 8.60 46.54 33.54
N ASN A 67 8.53 45.39 32.87
CA ASN A 67 7.94 44.17 33.42
C ASN A 67 8.78 43.53 34.54
N LYS A 68 10.10 43.79 34.58
CA LYS A 68 10.99 43.29 35.65
C LYS A 68 10.84 44.07 36.96
N LYS A 69 10.59 45.39 36.91
CA LYS A 69 10.34 46.23 38.11
C LYS A 69 8.96 46.00 38.74
N ARG A 70 7.92 45.66 37.97
CA ARG A 70 6.59 45.31 38.50
C ARG A 70 6.60 44.02 39.33
N ARG A 71 7.48 43.05 38.99
CA ARG A 71 7.63 41.76 39.68
C ARG A 71 8.25 41.85 41.09
N LEU A 72 9.04 42.90 41.38
CA LEU A 72 9.68 43.10 42.69
C LEU A 72 8.77 43.81 43.72
N LYS A 73 7.88 44.71 43.27
CA LYS A 73 6.91 45.39 44.17
C LYS A 73 5.77 44.49 44.64
N SER A 74 5.41 43.45 43.89
CA SER A 74 4.36 42.50 44.28
C SER A 74 4.81 41.51 45.37
N GLN A 75 6.11 41.39 45.62
CA GLN A 75 6.67 40.41 46.57
C GLN A 75 6.77 40.95 48.01
N GLU A 76 6.67 42.27 48.20
CA GLU A 76 6.77 42.95 49.52
C GLU A 76 5.42 43.19 50.22
N CYS A 77 4.28 43.04 49.52
CA CYS A 77 2.96 43.38 50.08
C CYS A 77 2.23 42.22 50.79
N SER A 78 2.77 41.00 50.77
CA SER A 78 2.08 39.79 51.28
C SER A 78 2.40 39.39 52.73
N ARG A 79 2.92 40.30 53.57
CA ARG A 79 3.05 40.10 55.02
C ARG A 79 2.33 41.17 55.82
N LYS A 80 1.00 41.08 55.95
CA LYS A 80 0.24 41.61 57.08
C LYS A 80 -0.99 40.73 57.33
N LYS A 81 -1.05 40.11 58.51
CA LYS A 81 -2.24 39.43 59.07
C LYS A 81 -3.30 40.49 59.39
N VAL A 82 -4.55 40.26 58.98
CA VAL A 82 -5.73 40.83 59.62
C VAL A 82 -6.80 39.74 59.69
N THR A 83 -7.34 39.57 60.88
CA THR A 83 -8.46 38.72 61.29
C THR A 83 -9.79 39.32 60.83
N ASN A 84 -10.70 38.50 60.29
CA ASN A 84 -12.08 38.34 60.78
C ASN A 84 -12.88 37.38 59.88
N GLU A 85 -13.84 36.74 60.52
CA GLU A 85 -14.67 35.62 60.06
C GLU A 85 -15.80 36.06 59.11
N GLU A 86 -16.40 35.04 58.48
CA GLU A 86 -17.68 35.01 57.76
C GLU A 86 -17.77 35.66 56.37
N GLU A 87 -17.46 34.86 55.34
CA GLU A 87 -18.30 34.73 54.13
C GLU A 87 -17.87 33.46 53.37
N ALA A 88 -18.65 32.39 53.51
CA ALA A 88 -18.50 31.17 52.73
C ALA A 88 -19.46 31.22 51.54
N LEU A 89 -19.01 31.62 50.34
CA LEU A 89 -19.71 31.29 49.09
C LEU A 89 -18.76 31.44 47.87
N TYR A 90 -18.60 30.35 47.12
CA TYR A 90 -17.85 30.19 45.86
C TYR A 90 -16.37 30.63 45.84
N ARG A 91 -15.50 29.79 46.40
CA ARG A 91 -14.09 29.78 45.99
C ARG A 91 -13.99 29.09 44.64
N ASP A 92 -13.62 29.83 43.60
CA ASP A 92 -13.18 29.24 42.33
C ASP A 92 -12.16 28.14 42.66
N PRO A 93 -12.38 26.88 42.23
CA PRO A 93 -11.53 25.79 42.62
C PRO A 93 -10.11 26.07 42.11
N THR A 94 -9.15 26.10 43.02
CA THR A 94 -7.74 26.30 42.65
C THR A 94 -7.31 25.22 41.67
N PHE A 95 -6.34 25.51 40.81
CA PHE A 95 -5.76 24.53 39.89
C PHE A 95 -5.40 23.20 40.58
N ALA A 96 -4.82 23.27 41.79
CA ALA A 96 -4.48 22.09 42.59
C ALA A 96 -5.71 21.26 43.04
N SER A 97 -6.84 21.93 43.31
CA SER A 97 -8.13 21.29 43.61
C SER A 97 -8.69 20.58 42.39
N ASN A 98 -8.75 21.26 41.24
CA ASN A 98 -9.22 20.67 39.98
C ASN A 98 -8.40 19.44 39.58
N ILE A 99 -7.08 19.51 39.70
CA ILE A 99 -6.21 18.34 39.45
C ILE A 99 -6.51 17.20 40.43
N LYS A 100 -6.89 17.48 41.69
CA LYS A 100 -7.22 16.44 42.68
C LYS A 100 -8.51 15.72 42.29
N ILE A 101 -9.51 16.50 41.90
CA ILE A 101 -10.81 16.00 41.45
C ILE A 101 -10.61 15.19 40.16
N LEU A 102 -9.91 15.74 39.17
CA LEU A 102 -9.55 15.06 37.92
C LEU A 102 -8.86 13.72 38.17
N THR A 103 -7.87 13.69 39.07
CA THR A 103 -7.16 12.44 39.40
C THR A 103 -8.11 11.37 39.96
N THR A 104 -9.09 11.79 40.77
CA THR A 104 -10.10 10.89 41.35
C THR A 104 -11.06 10.38 40.28
N VAL A 105 -11.53 11.27 39.40
CA VAL A 105 -12.37 10.92 38.25
C VAL A 105 -11.67 9.91 37.36
N LEU A 106 -10.45 10.20 36.92
CA LEU A 106 -9.69 9.29 36.04
C LEU A 106 -9.35 7.97 36.72
N PHE A 107 -9.07 7.96 38.02
CA PHE A 107 -8.89 6.72 38.78
C PHE A 107 -10.16 5.86 38.79
N ASN A 108 -11.33 6.46 39.07
CA ASN A 108 -12.59 5.74 39.08
C ASN A 108 -12.93 5.20 37.68
N LYS A 109 -12.77 6.02 36.63
CA LYS A 109 -12.96 5.61 35.24
C LYS A 109 -12.09 4.40 34.89
N GLN A 110 -10.79 4.44 35.18
CA GLN A 110 -9.86 3.37 34.82
C GLN A 110 -9.97 2.11 35.71
N ARG A 111 -10.34 2.25 36.99
CA ARG A 111 -10.24 1.16 37.98
C ARG A 111 -11.57 0.61 38.48
N ARG A 112 -12.64 1.40 38.46
CA ARG A 112 -13.97 0.98 38.91
C ARG A 112 -14.90 0.71 37.74
N GLU A 113 -14.84 1.57 36.73
CA GLU A 113 -15.67 1.46 35.53
C GLU A 113 -14.98 0.68 34.41
N SER A 114 -13.68 0.40 34.55
CA SER A 114 -12.87 -0.28 33.52
C SER A 114 -12.95 0.40 32.14
N ALA A 115 -13.14 1.73 32.13
CA ALA A 115 -13.22 2.51 30.91
C ALA A 115 -11.85 2.62 30.21
N GLY A 116 -11.88 2.67 28.88
CA GLY A 116 -10.72 2.93 28.04
C GLY A 116 -10.13 4.34 28.24
N LEU A 117 -9.01 4.61 27.56
CA LEU A 117 -8.52 5.98 27.44
C LEU A 117 -9.43 6.78 26.50
N GLU A 118 -9.76 8.00 26.89
CA GLU A 118 -10.45 8.95 26.04
C GLU A 118 -9.46 10.04 25.65
N LEU A 119 -9.08 10.09 24.37
CA LEU A 119 -8.07 11.00 23.85
C LEU A 119 -8.65 12.08 22.93
N ASP A 120 -9.91 11.96 22.51
CA ASP A 120 -10.60 13.02 21.80
C ASP A 120 -10.85 14.20 22.76
N PRO A 121 -10.42 15.43 22.43
CA PRO A 121 -10.57 16.56 23.33
C PRO A 121 -12.01 16.89 23.72
N VAL A 122 -12.98 16.66 22.83
CA VAL A 122 -14.40 16.98 23.09
C VAL A 122 -14.99 15.91 24.01
N GLN A 123 -14.81 14.63 23.67
CA GLN A 123 -15.29 13.52 24.50
C GLN A 123 -14.60 13.50 25.86
N PHE A 124 -13.30 13.79 25.92
CA PHE A 124 -12.57 13.89 27.18
C PHE A 124 -13.15 14.98 28.08
N GLN A 125 -13.45 16.16 27.53
CA GLN A 125 -14.08 17.24 28.29
C GLN A 125 -15.44 16.80 28.82
N LEU A 126 -16.31 16.25 27.98
CA LEU A 126 -17.64 15.77 28.39
C LEU A 126 -17.51 14.72 29.49
N MET A 127 -16.63 13.73 29.32
CA MET A 127 -16.40 12.65 30.28
C MET A 127 -16.02 13.17 31.68
N ILE A 128 -15.12 14.16 31.77
CA ILE A 128 -14.69 14.66 33.08
C ILE A 128 -15.73 15.59 33.72
N GLU A 129 -16.47 16.37 32.93
CA GLU A 129 -17.50 17.29 33.41
C GLU A 129 -18.75 16.54 33.88
N ASP A 130 -19.14 15.47 33.16
CA ASP A 130 -20.26 14.61 33.55
C ASP A 130 -19.95 13.80 34.81
N ALA A 131 -18.70 13.32 34.93
CA ALA A 131 -18.28 12.57 36.12
C ALA A 131 -18.16 13.46 37.37
N ASN A 132 -17.83 14.75 37.20
CA ASN A 132 -17.85 15.71 38.28
C ASN A 132 -18.09 17.15 37.77
N PRO A 133 -19.27 17.75 38.05
CA PRO A 133 -19.60 19.09 37.60
C PRO A 133 -18.65 20.21 38.06
N GLU A 134 -17.86 20.00 39.12
CA GLU A 134 -16.83 20.97 39.55
C GLU A 134 -15.69 21.12 38.54
N LEU A 135 -15.51 20.16 37.63
CA LEU A 135 -14.52 20.25 36.54
C LEU A 135 -15.03 21.07 35.34
N LYS A 136 -16.28 21.56 35.37
CA LYS A 136 -16.84 22.35 34.27
C LYS A 136 -16.00 23.59 34.01
N GLY A 137 -15.53 23.74 32.77
CA GLY A 137 -14.66 24.86 32.37
C GLY A 137 -13.17 24.69 32.71
N PHE A 138 -12.77 23.63 33.43
CA PHE A 138 -11.36 23.37 33.72
C PHE A 138 -10.54 23.08 32.46
N PHE A 139 -11.02 22.18 31.60
CA PHE A 139 -10.32 21.84 30.36
C PHE A 139 -10.26 23.02 29.37
N PRO A 140 -11.34 23.78 29.13
CA PRO A 140 -11.28 25.05 28.40
C PRO A 140 -10.27 26.06 28.98
N SER A 141 -10.17 26.14 30.32
CA SER A 141 -9.16 26.99 30.97
C SER A 141 -7.73 26.55 30.65
N MET A 142 -7.46 25.24 30.62
CA MET A 142 -6.17 24.69 30.22
C MET A 142 -5.83 25.01 28.76
N VAL A 143 -6.81 24.82 27.87
CA VAL A 143 -6.73 25.15 26.44
C VAL A 143 -6.36 26.62 26.23
N ASN A 144 -7.09 27.53 26.89
CA ASN A 144 -6.86 28.97 26.77
C ASN A 144 -5.51 29.43 27.37
N ALA A 145 -4.99 28.71 28.37
CA ALA A 145 -3.71 29.05 28.99
C ALA A 145 -2.50 28.60 28.15
N ILE A 146 -2.62 27.48 27.43
CA ILE A 146 -1.49 26.84 26.73
C ILE A 146 -1.45 27.19 25.24
N ILE A 147 -2.60 27.31 24.57
CA ILE A 147 -2.67 27.46 23.11
C ILE A 147 -2.76 28.94 22.73
N PRO A 148 -1.81 29.49 21.95
CA PRO A 148 -1.89 30.86 21.43
C PRO A 148 -3.09 31.06 20.50
N LYS A 149 -3.73 32.22 20.58
CA LYS A 149 -4.92 32.57 19.80
C LYS A 149 -4.66 32.64 18.28
N ASP A 150 -3.42 32.97 17.92
CA ASP A 150 -2.97 33.28 16.57
C ASP A 150 -2.66 32.02 15.73
N ARG A 151 -2.80 30.81 16.30
CA ARG A 151 -2.60 29.55 15.57
C ARG A 151 -3.74 29.27 14.60
N SER A 152 -3.43 28.58 13.50
CA SER A 152 -4.44 28.01 12.60
C SER A 152 -5.35 27.03 13.34
N GLU A 153 -6.57 26.86 12.86
CA GLU A 153 -7.57 26.02 13.52
C GLU A 153 -7.11 24.55 13.62
N TYR A 154 -6.50 24.02 12.57
CA TYR A 154 -5.87 22.70 12.57
C TYR A 154 -4.84 22.56 13.73
N ASN A 155 -3.93 23.52 13.86
CA ASN A 155 -2.90 23.48 14.90
C ASN A 155 -3.48 23.70 16.31
N LYS A 156 -4.64 24.34 16.44
CA LYS A 156 -5.37 24.45 17.72
C LYS A 156 -5.94 23.09 18.12
N GLN A 157 -6.58 22.37 17.19
CA GLN A 157 -7.13 21.05 17.47
C GLN A 157 -6.04 20.03 17.84
N GLU A 158 -4.93 19.99 17.11
CA GLU A 158 -3.78 19.12 17.44
C GLU A 158 -3.17 19.46 18.81
N ALA A 159 -3.11 20.75 19.16
CA ALA A 159 -2.62 21.14 20.47
C ALA A 159 -3.59 20.78 21.61
N LYS A 160 -4.91 20.72 21.37
CA LYS A 160 -5.88 20.24 22.38
C LYS A 160 -5.64 18.78 22.76
N LYS A 161 -5.32 17.91 21.79
CA LYS A 161 -4.94 16.50 22.07
C LYS A 161 -3.74 16.42 23.03
N SER A 162 -2.76 17.30 22.85
CA SER A 162 -1.59 17.39 23.74
C SER A 162 -1.97 17.81 25.17
N ILE A 163 -3.04 18.59 25.34
CA ILE A 163 -3.54 19.00 26.65
C ILE A 163 -4.28 17.86 27.35
N VAL A 164 -5.00 17.02 26.60
CA VAL A 164 -5.59 15.77 27.14
C VAL A 164 -4.47 14.86 27.68
N ALA A 165 -3.41 14.64 26.90
CA ALA A 165 -2.22 13.90 27.35
C ALA A 165 -1.62 14.49 28.64
N LEU A 166 -1.48 15.82 28.70
CA LEU A 166 -0.98 16.50 29.89
C LEU A 166 -1.87 16.25 31.12
N CYS A 167 -3.19 16.24 30.96
CA CYS A 167 -4.13 15.93 32.04
C CYS A 167 -3.91 14.52 32.60
N TYR A 168 -3.76 13.52 31.73
CA TYR A 168 -3.43 12.14 32.14
C TYR A 168 -2.07 12.04 32.83
N ILE A 169 -1.05 12.72 32.32
CA ILE A 169 0.30 12.72 32.92
C ILE A 169 0.25 13.32 34.33
N ILE A 170 -0.37 14.49 34.51
CA ILE A 170 -0.46 15.14 35.83
C ILE A 170 -1.23 14.25 36.82
N ALA A 171 -2.35 13.66 36.39
CA ALA A 171 -3.12 12.74 37.22
C ALA A 171 -2.31 11.49 37.60
N GLY A 172 -1.61 10.89 36.63
CA GLY A 172 -0.77 9.71 36.84
C GLY A 172 0.50 9.96 37.66
N LEU A 173 0.95 11.21 37.77
CA LEU A 173 2.01 11.61 38.71
C LEU A 173 1.48 11.70 40.16
N ARG A 174 0.22 12.10 40.34
CA ARG A 174 -0.41 12.16 41.67
C ARG A 174 -0.89 10.81 42.17
N ASN A 175 -1.33 9.94 41.26
CA ASN A 175 -1.81 8.60 41.58
C ASN A 175 -1.24 7.58 40.60
N LYS A 176 -0.36 6.71 41.11
CA LYS A 176 0.30 5.64 40.33
C LYS A 176 -0.66 4.64 39.69
N PHE A 177 -1.92 4.57 40.15
CA PHE A 177 -2.94 3.68 39.59
C PHE A 177 -3.67 4.29 38.40
N VAL A 178 -3.51 5.59 38.13
CA VAL A 178 -3.92 6.27 36.88
C VAL A 178 -2.78 6.13 35.87
N ASN A 179 -2.57 4.92 35.38
CA ASN A 179 -1.37 4.57 34.61
C ASN A 179 -1.67 4.12 33.17
N GLN A 180 -2.91 4.06 32.73
CA GLN A 180 -3.24 3.55 31.38
C GLN A 180 -2.51 4.33 30.28
N PHE A 181 -2.53 5.67 30.34
CA PHE A 181 -1.78 6.52 29.39
C PHE A 181 -0.28 6.22 29.41
N LYS A 182 0.30 6.03 30.59
CA LYS A 182 1.72 5.69 30.76
C LYS A 182 2.05 4.30 30.18
N THR A 183 1.11 3.36 30.31
CA THR A 183 1.22 2.02 29.70
C THR A 183 1.20 2.12 28.18
N GLU A 184 0.31 2.92 27.58
CA GLU A 184 0.28 3.16 26.14
C GLU A 184 1.59 3.77 25.62
N VAL A 185 2.11 4.78 26.33
CA VAL A 185 3.42 5.36 26.01
C VAL A 185 4.51 4.27 26.06
N GLY A 186 4.49 3.41 27.07
CA GLY A 186 5.42 2.29 27.20
C GLY A 186 5.32 1.29 26.04
N LEU A 187 4.10 0.89 25.65
CA LEU A 187 3.85 0.00 24.51
C LEU A 187 4.34 0.62 23.20
N TYR A 188 4.08 1.91 22.99
CA TYR A 188 4.56 2.65 21.82
C TYR A 188 6.09 2.72 21.77
N LEU A 189 6.75 2.94 22.91
CA LEU A 189 8.21 2.96 23.00
C LEU A 189 8.81 1.60 22.65
N VAL A 190 8.27 0.49 23.19
CA VAL A 190 8.69 -0.87 22.84
C VAL A 190 8.53 -1.11 21.34
N ALA A 191 7.36 -0.77 20.79
CA ALA A 191 7.07 -0.91 19.36
C ALA A 191 8.02 -0.06 18.48
N SER A 192 8.48 1.09 19.00
CA SER A 192 9.45 1.96 18.34
C SER A 192 10.91 1.51 18.51
N GLY A 193 11.15 0.35 19.15
CA GLY A 193 12.49 -0.20 19.37
C GLY A 193 13.27 0.44 20.52
N ALA A 194 12.60 1.13 21.46
CA ALA A 194 13.27 1.64 22.66
C ALA A 194 13.75 0.49 23.55
N THR A 195 14.92 0.67 24.17
CA THR A 195 15.45 -0.32 25.12
C THR A 195 14.69 -0.28 26.44
N TRP A 196 14.77 -1.37 27.22
CA TRP A 196 14.14 -1.43 28.55
C TRP A 196 14.70 -0.35 29.48
N GLU A 197 15.99 -0.03 29.39
CA GLU A 197 16.62 1.06 30.15
C GLU A 197 16.05 2.42 29.77
N ALA A 198 15.79 2.67 28.48
CA ALA A 198 15.17 3.90 28.02
C ALA A 198 13.72 4.02 28.55
N ILE A 199 12.97 2.92 28.54
CA ILE A 199 11.60 2.87 29.07
C ILE A 199 11.59 3.09 30.58
N ASP A 200 12.47 2.44 31.34
CA ASP A 200 12.59 2.62 32.79
C ASP A 200 13.07 4.03 33.17
N THR A 201 13.93 4.65 32.35
CA THR A 201 14.32 6.05 32.50
C THR A 201 13.12 6.98 32.33
N LEU A 202 12.31 6.79 31.27
CA LEU A 202 11.10 7.57 31.03
C LEU A 202 10.02 7.31 32.10
N SER A 203 9.97 6.09 32.65
CA SER A 203 9.14 5.76 33.80
C SER A 203 9.58 6.50 35.06
N SER A 204 10.89 6.60 35.30
CA SER A 204 11.46 7.28 36.47
C SER A 204 11.20 8.79 36.44
N ILE A 205 11.15 9.39 35.25
CA ILE A 205 10.74 10.80 35.05
C ILE A 205 9.20 10.96 35.10
N GLY A 206 8.46 9.85 35.10
CA GLY A 206 7.01 9.80 35.29
C GLY A 206 6.19 9.95 34.02
N TYR A 207 6.80 9.76 32.84
CA TYR A 207 6.16 9.90 31.53
C TYR A 207 5.65 8.56 30.97
N SER A 208 6.36 7.45 31.25
CA SER A 208 6.02 6.09 30.81
C SER A 208 5.69 5.17 31.98
N ALA A 209 5.14 3.99 31.69
CA ALA A 209 5.18 2.85 32.61
C ALA A 209 6.57 2.20 32.58
N CYS A 210 6.94 1.50 33.65
CA CYS A 210 8.20 0.76 33.70
C CYS A 210 8.16 -0.47 32.78
N ALA A 211 9.33 -0.92 32.34
CA ALA A 211 9.50 -2.06 31.45
C ALA A 211 8.72 -3.29 31.93
N LYS A 212 8.79 -3.58 33.24
CA LYS A 212 8.04 -4.70 33.85
C LYS A 212 6.53 -4.58 33.65
N THR A 213 5.95 -3.40 33.86
CA THR A 213 4.50 -3.19 33.69
C THR A 213 4.10 -3.41 32.23
N VAL A 214 4.92 -2.95 31.28
CA VAL A 214 4.67 -3.13 29.85
C VAL A 214 4.74 -4.62 29.48
N MET A 215 5.78 -5.34 29.92
CA MET A 215 5.92 -6.77 29.66
C MET A 215 4.76 -7.60 30.24
N ASP A 216 4.37 -7.32 31.49
CA ASP A 216 3.25 -8.00 32.14
C ASP A 216 1.94 -7.76 31.37
N TYR A 217 1.75 -6.55 30.83
CA TYR A 217 0.60 -6.20 30.00
C TYR A 217 0.61 -6.93 28.65
N GLN A 218 1.73 -6.95 27.93
CA GLN A 218 1.89 -7.71 26.68
C GLN A 218 1.62 -9.21 26.90
N LYS A 219 2.13 -9.77 28.00
CA LYS A 219 1.87 -11.18 28.37
C LYS A 219 0.40 -11.45 28.63
N LYS A 220 -0.30 -10.51 29.30
CA LYS A 220 -1.75 -10.63 29.53
C LYS A 220 -2.53 -10.64 28.22
N ILE A 221 -2.18 -9.76 27.27
CA ILE A 221 -2.80 -9.75 25.93
C ILE A 221 -2.62 -11.11 25.26
N GLN A 222 -1.39 -11.62 25.21
CA GLN A 222 -1.09 -12.91 24.57
C GLN A 222 -1.85 -14.08 25.20
N LEU A 223 -1.96 -14.13 26.53
CA LEU A 223 -2.68 -15.20 27.22
C LEU A 223 -4.18 -15.16 26.93
N ASN A 224 -4.76 -13.97 26.79
CA ASN A 224 -6.18 -13.78 26.52
C ASN A 224 -6.53 -13.92 25.03
N HIS A 225 -5.54 -13.81 24.14
CA HIS A 225 -5.74 -13.81 22.70
C HIS A 225 -6.50 -15.05 22.21
N ILE A 226 -6.09 -16.24 22.63
CA ILE A 226 -6.73 -17.50 22.20
C ILE A 226 -8.21 -17.52 22.57
N THR A 227 -8.55 -17.11 23.80
CA THR A 227 -9.95 -17.03 24.24
C THR A 227 -10.74 -16.02 23.42
N LYS A 228 -10.16 -14.85 23.12
CA LYS A 228 -10.81 -13.84 22.27
C LYS A 228 -11.09 -14.36 20.86
N ILE A 229 -10.16 -15.13 20.29
CA ILE A 229 -10.35 -15.77 18.98
C ILE A 229 -11.43 -16.85 19.06
N GLU A 230 -11.42 -17.69 20.09
CA GLU A 230 -12.46 -18.70 20.32
C GLU A 230 -13.85 -18.05 20.44
N ASP A 231 -13.99 -17.00 21.26
CA ASP A 231 -15.22 -16.22 21.43
C ASP A 231 -15.69 -15.61 20.09
N HIS A 232 -14.76 -15.08 19.28
CA HIS A 232 -15.08 -14.54 17.96
C HIS A 232 -15.73 -15.58 17.04
N PHE A 233 -15.18 -16.81 16.97
CA PHE A 233 -15.73 -17.87 16.13
C PHE A 233 -17.01 -18.49 16.72
N LEU A 234 -17.21 -18.43 18.04
CA LEU A 234 -18.49 -18.80 18.65
C LEU A 234 -19.58 -17.77 18.32
N GLU A 235 -19.25 -16.48 18.29
CA GLU A 235 -20.20 -15.40 17.99
C GLU A 235 -20.48 -15.26 16.48
N LYS A 236 -19.46 -15.42 15.63
CA LYS A 236 -19.55 -15.18 14.19
C LYS A 236 -19.43 -16.44 13.34
N GLY A 237 -19.39 -17.63 13.93
CA GLY A 237 -19.16 -18.91 13.24
C GLY A 237 -20.09 -19.19 12.06
N ASP A 238 -21.32 -18.68 12.10
CA ASP A 238 -22.30 -18.80 11.01
C ASP A 238 -21.95 -17.98 9.76
N CYS A 239 -20.94 -17.10 9.83
CA CYS A 239 -20.48 -16.28 8.71
C CYS A 239 -19.38 -17.01 7.91
N LEU A 240 -19.31 -16.74 6.61
CA LEU A 240 -18.16 -17.12 5.81
C LEU A 240 -16.92 -16.34 6.29
N HIS A 241 -15.83 -17.04 6.56
CA HIS A 241 -14.55 -16.44 6.92
C HIS A 241 -13.54 -16.62 5.80
N ILE A 242 -12.88 -15.53 5.40
CA ILE A 242 -11.78 -15.57 4.43
C ILE A 242 -10.48 -15.64 5.20
N TYR A 243 -9.65 -16.63 4.88
CA TYR A 243 -8.35 -16.84 5.49
C TYR A 243 -7.23 -16.38 4.55
N ASN A 244 -6.14 -15.92 5.15
CA ASN A 244 -4.85 -15.81 4.47
C ASN A 244 -3.80 -16.59 5.24
N ILE A 245 -2.94 -17.28 4.52
CA ILE A 245 -1.73 -17.91 5.07
C ILE A 245 -0.57 -17.46 4.21
N ASP A 246 0.38 -16.80 4.85
CA ASP A 246 1.51 -16.21 4.14
C ASP A 246 2.77 -16.14 5.00
N ASP A 247 3.93 -16.04 4.35
CA ASP A 247 5.21 -15.98 5.04
C ASP A 247 5.65 -14.56 5.35
N TYR A 248 6.04 -14.33 6.60
CA TYR A 248 6.66 -13.11 7.05
C TYR A 248 8.17 -13.28 7.08
N HIS A 249 8.88 -12.38 6.42
CA HIS A 249 10.33 -12.23 6.51
C HIS A 249 10.68 -10.97 7.31
N ASP A 250 11.61 -11.10 8.26
CA ASP A 250 12.20 -9.98 8.97
C ASP A 250 13.19 -9.23 8.05
N ILE A 251 12.74 -8.13 7.44
CA ILE A 251 13.50 -7.35 6.43
C ILE A 251 14.64 -6.51 7.00
N HIS A 252 14.74 -6.38 8.32
CA HIS A 252 15.67 -5.46 8.96
C HIS A 252 17.08 -6.03 9.14
N GLU A 253 17.38 -7.13 8.44
CA GLU A 253 18.66 -7.82 8.51
C GLU A 253 19.81 -6.93 8.03
N LYS A 254 20.87 -6.83 8.84
CA LYS A 254 22.14 -6.26 8.37
C LYS A 254 22.73 -7.23 7.34
N ARG A 255 22.54 -6.96 6.04
CA ARG A 255 23.22 -7.71 4.95
C ARG A 255 24.75 -7.69 5.05
N ARG A 256 25.32 -6.83 5.92
CA ARG A 256 26.73 -6.86 6.29
C ARG A 256 26.87 -7.35 7.73
N PRO A 257 27.42 -8.55 7.97
CA PRO A 257 27.65 -9.06 9.32
C PRO A 257 28.56 -8.09 10.08
N ASP A 258 28.13 -7.67 11.27
CA ASP A 258 28.95 -7.01 12.28
C ASP A 258 29.61 -8.02 13.23
N THR A 259 29.40 -9.32 13.00
CA THR A 259 29.94 -10.46 13.74
C THR A 259 30.38 -11.59 12.80
N VAL A 260 31.03 -12.62 13.33
CA VAL A 260 31.54 -13.80 12.58
C VAL A 260 30.45 -14.82 12.25
N THR A 261 29.19 -14.56 12.63
CA THR A 261 28.03 -15.42 12.37
C THR A 261 27.20 -14.84 11.23
N THR A 262 26.88 -15.66 10.23
CA THR A 262 25.87 -15.36 9.21
C THR A 262 24.54 -15.08 9.89
N SER A 263 23.98 -13.89 9.70
CA SER A 263 22.59 -13.63 10.06
C SER A 263 21.70 -14.58 9.25
N THR A 264 20.74 -15.21 9.92
CA THR A 264 19.71 -16.03 9.28
C THR A 264 18.42 -15.24 9.39
N ALA A 265 17.79 -14.93 8.25
CA ALA A 265 16.47 -14.32 8.23
C ALA A 265 15.50 -15.17 9.05
N LYS A 266 14.70 -14.53 9.91
CA LYS A 266 13.65 -15.23 10.67
C LYS A 266 12.41 -15.34 9.80
N HIS A 267 11.88 -16.55 9.68
CA HIS A 267 10.69 -16.85 8.87
C HIS A 267 9.52 -17.22 9.78
N PHE A 268 8.36 -16.63 9.52
CA PHE A 268 7.14 -16.95 10.26
C PHE A 268 6.01 -17.24 9.29
N SER A 269 5.17 -18.22 9.60
CA SER A 269 3.85 -18.33 8.98
C SER A 269 2.86 -17.46 9.74
N THR A 270 2.16 -16.61 9.01
CA THR A 270 1.06 -15.78 9.51
C THR A 270 -0.26 -16.37 9.04
N CYS A 271 -1.21 -16.52 9.95
CA CYS A 271 -2.60 -16.84 9.60
C CYS A 271 -3.52 -15.76 10.12
N VAL A 272 -4.29 -15.14 9.22
CA VAL A 272 -5.35 -14.18 9.56
C VAL A 272 -6.67 -14.64 8.99
N ALA A 273 -7.77 -14.25 9.63
CA ALA A 273 -9.12 -14.53 9.17
C ALA A 273 -9.98 -13.27 9.27
N LYS A 274 -10.85 -13.05 8.29
CA LYS A 274 -11.83 -11.96 8.31
C LYS A 274 -13.23 -12.48 7.99
N PRO A 275 -14.25 -12.19 8.82
CA PRO A 275 -15.62 -12.54 8.50
C PRO A 275 -16.15 -11.68 7.34
N VAL A 276 -16.90 -12.32 6.44
CA VAL A 276 -17.70 -11.64 5.43
C VAL A 276 -19.07 -11.37 6.04
N MET A 277 -19.27 -10.15 6.52
CA MET A 277 -20.55 -9.75 7.10
C MET A 277 -21.66 -9.96 6.07
N GLU A 278 -22.81 -10.48 6.52
CA GLU A 278 -23.99 -10.78 5.69
C GLU A 278 -23.86 -11.98 4.73
N CYS A 279 -22.70 -12.66 4.70
CA CYS A 279 -22.52 -13.91 3.97
C CYS A 279 -22.45 -15.09 4.95
N PHE A 280 -23.42 -16.00 4.85
CA PHE A 280 -23.43 -17.21 5.68
C PHE A 280 -22.31 -18.19 5.28
N ALA A 281 -21.88 -19.01 6.23
CA ALA A 281 -20.96 -20.12 5.99
C ALA A 281 -21.51 -21.02 4.87
N VAL A 282 -20.63 -21.36 3.92
CA VAL A 282 -21.01 -22.12 2.73
C VAL A 282 -20.70 -23.60 2.97
N PRO A 283 -21.64 -24.53 2.76
CA PRO A 283 -21.38 -25.95 2.97
C PRO A 283 -20.38 -26.50 1.94
N ILE A 284 -19.59 -27.49 2.35
CA ILE A 284 -18.65 -28.22 1.46
C ILE A 284 -19.43 -29.01 0.41
N VAL A 285 -20.58 -29.58 0.76
CA VAL A 285 -21.47 -30.31 -0.15
C VAL A 285 -22.84 -29.66 -0.15
N PHE A 286 -23.30 -29.23 -1.32
CA PHE A 286 -24.64 -28.66 -1.51
C PHE A 286 -25.39 -29.43 -2.60
N ASN A 287 -26.60 -29.90 -2.31
CA ASN A 287 -27.41 -30.71 -3.24
C ASN A 287 -26.65 -31.90 -3.86
N GLY A 288 -25.77 -32.54 -3.09
CA GLY A 288 -24.96 -33.67 -3.56
C GLY A 288 -23.74 -33.28 -4.41
N VAL A 289 -23.52 -31.99 -4.65
CA VAL A 289 -22.34 -31.46 -5.36
C VAL A 289 -21.33 -31.00 -4.31
N SER A 290 -20.12 -31.56 -4.34
CA SER A 290 -19.00 -31.06 -3.54
C SER A 290 -18.43 -29.79 -4.15
N VAL A 291 -17.97 -28.87 -3.30
CA VAL A 291 -17.17 -27.71 -3.67
C VAL A 291 -15.82 -28.14 -4.27
N HIS A 292 -15.31 -29.31 -3.91
CA HIS A 292 -14.11 -29.87 -4.50
C HIS A 292 -14.44 -30.53 -5.83
N ASN A 293 -13.76 -30.07 -6.89
CA ASN A 293 -13.87 -30.72 -8.18
C ASN A 293 -13.26 -32.14 -8.10
N PRO A 294 -14.02 -33.21 -8.43
CA PRO A 294 -13.50 -34.58 -8.39
C PRO A 294 -12.33 -34.82 -9.35
N ASN A 295 -12.23 -34.02 -10.42
CA ASN A 295 -11.12 -34.05 -11.38
C ASN A 295 -9.99 -33.06 -11.04
N ASN A 296 -10.06 -32.41 -9.86
CA ASN A 296 -9.16 -31.36 -9.41
C ASN A 296 -9.18 -30.11 -10.31
N VAL A 297 -8.60 -30.16 -11.51
CA VAL A 297 -8.56 -29.06 -12.48
C VAL A 297 -8.90 -29.57 -13.88
N GLU A 298 -9.87 -28.95 -14.56
CA GLU A 298 -10.42 -29.44 -15.84
C GLU A 298 -10.05 -28.53 -17.03
N ALA A 299 -8.98 -28.90 -17.73
CA ALA A 299 -8.59 -28.24 -18.99
C ALA A 299 -9.74 -28.17 -20.04
N PRO A 300 -10.58 -29.22 -20.22
CA PRO A 300 -11.71 -29.15 -21.15
C PRO A 300 -12.74 -28.07 -20.78
N ARG A 301 -13.05 -27.90 -19.48
CA ARG A 301 -14.00 -26.86 -19.02
C ARG A 301 -13.45 -25.47 -19.30
N ILE A 302 -12.19 -25.21 -18.94
CA ILE A 302 -11.56 -23.91 -19.24
C ILE A 302 -11.55 -23.64 -20.76
N CYS A 303 -11.22 -24.65 -21.57
CA CYS A 303 -11.25 -24.52 -23.03
C CYS A 303 -12.67 -24.26 -23.56
N TRP A 304 -13.70 -24.85 -22.97
CA TRP A 304 -15.08 -24.57 -23.34
C TRP A 304 -15.43 -23.11 -23.07
N TYR A 305 -15.06 -22.56 -21.90
CA TYR A 305 -15.29 -21.15 -21.58
C TYR A 305 -14.52 -20.21 -22.51
N LEU A 306 -13.26 -20.52 -22.84
CA LEU A 306 -12.48 -19.79 -23.83
C LEU A 306 -13.20 -19.71 -25.18
N LEU A 307 -13.86 -20.79 -25.60
CA LEU A 307 -14.48 -20.94 -26.92
C LEU A 307 -15.93 -20.52 -27.03
N ASN A 308 -16.64 -20.38 -25.92
CA ASN A 308 -18.07 -20.11 -25.93
C ASN A 308 -18.41 -18.81 -25.20
N LYS A 309 -17.74 -18.51 -24.08
CA LYS A 309 -17.99 -17.28 -23.29
C LYS A 309 -17.04 -16.14 -23.67
N TYR A 310 -15.74 -16.44 -23.83
CA TYR A 310 -14.68 -15.44 -24.01
C TYR A 310 -14.15 -15.32 -25.45
N THR A 311 -14.88 -15.86 -26.43
CA THR A 311 -14.47 -15.88 -27.84
C THR A 311 -14.27 -14.49 -28.41
N GLY A 312 -13.09 -14.24 -28.96
CA GLY A 312 -12.74 -12.95 -29.56
C GLY A 312 -12.45 -11.84 -28.55
N ASN A 313 -12.70 -12.04 -27.24
CA ASN A 313 -12.45 -10.99 -26.24
C ASN A 313 -10.96 -10.62 -26.19
N PHE A 314 -10.06 -11.59 -26.34
CA PHE A 314 -8.60 -11.37 -26.34
C PHE A 314 -8.02 -10.97 -27.70
N ASP A 315 -8.84 -10.83 -28.73
CA ASP A 315 -8.41 -10.34 -30.05
C ASP A 315 -8.34 -8.82 -30.10
N ILE A 316 -9.13 -8.14 -29.27
CA ILE A 316 -9.14 -6.68 -29.13
C ILE A 316 -8.31 -6.25 -27.92
N THR A 317 -7.91 -4.98 -27.91
CA THR A 317 -7.11 -4.45 -26.80
C THR A 317 -7.95 -4.38 -25.52
N TYR A 318 -7.30 -4.32 -24.36
CA TYR A 318 -8.02 -4.17 -23.09
C TYR A 318 -8.82 -2.86 -23.07
N THR A 319 -8.24 -1.75 -23.56
CA THR A 319 -8.95 -0.46 -23.63
C THR A 319 -10.19 -0.53 -24.52
N GLU A 320 -10.12 -1.20 -25.68
CA GLU A 320 -11.30 -1.42 -26.53
C GLU A 320 -12.35 -2.28 -25.82
N ARG A 321 -11.91 -3.30 -25.08
CA ARG A 321 -12.81 -4.15 -24.29
C ARG A 321 -13.49 -3.38 -23.15
N GLN A 322 -12.76 -2.47 -22.50
CA GLN A 322 -13.30 -1.60 -21.46
C GLN A 322 -14.37 -0.65 -22.01
N ILE A 323 -14.16 -0.07 -23.20
CA ILE A 323 -15.17 0.74 -23.89
C ILE A 323 -16.43 -0.09 -24.15
N TYR A 324 -16.28 -1.36 -24.56
CA TYR A 324 -17.41 -2.26 -24.72
C TYR A 324 -18.16 -2.46 -23.40
N TRP A 325 -17.48 -2.76 -22.29
CA TRP A 325 -18.16 -2.90 -20.99
C TRP A 325 -18.94 -1.64 -20.61
N ILE A 326 -18.34 -0.45 -20.79
CA ILE A 326 -19.00 0.84 -20.55
C ILE A 326 -20.27 0.96 -21.40
N SER A 327 -20.21 0.56 -22.68
CA SER A 327 -21.38 0.55 -23.57
C SER A 327 -22.49 -0.42 -23.13
N GLN A 328 -22.14 -1.46 -22.36
CA GLN A 328 -23.07 -2.44 -21.78
C GLN A 328 -23.57 -2.04 -20.38
N GLY A 329 -23.23 -0.84 -19.90
CA GLY A 329 -23.69 -0.32 -18.61
C GLY A 329 -22.73 -0.53 -17.44
N TYR A 330 -21.46 -0.87 -17.69
CA TYR A 330 -20.42 -0.85 -16.63
C TYR A 330 -20.20 0.60 -16.13
N GLN A 331 -20.54 0.87 -14.86
CA GLN A 331 -20.51 2.22 -14.28
C GLN A 331 -19.30 2.50 -13.37
N ASN A 332 -18.44 1.51 -13.09
CA ASN A 332 -17.38 1.59 -12.09
C ASN A 332 -16.04 2.21 -12.58
N ALA A 333 -16.02 2.89 -13.74
CA ALA A 333 -14.80 3.44 -14.31
C ALA A 333 -14.17 4.59 -13.47
N ASN A 334 -14.97 5.26 -12.62
CA ASN A 334 -14.55 6.44 -11.85
C ASN A 334 -14.73 6.28 -10.32
N THR A 335 -14.78 5.04 -9.81
CA THR A 335 -15.07 4.78 -8.39
C THR A 335 -13.93 5.20 -7.45
N PHE A 336 -12.68 5.24 -7.95
CA PHE A 336 -11.49 5.41 -7.12
C PHE A 336 -10.70 6.65 -7.53
N ASP A 337 -10.17 7.37 -6.53
CA ASP A 337 -9.31 8.52 -6.78
C ASP A 337 -7.96 8.08 -7.35
N ARG A 338 -7.32 8.95 -8.14
CA ARG A 338 -6.04 8.65 -8.77
C ARG A 338 -4.92 8.37 -7.77
N ILE A 339 -4.87 9.11 -6.65
CA ILE A 339 -3.87 8.89 -5.59
C ILE A 339 -4.14 7.57 -4.87
N GLU A 340 -5.42 7.25 -4.68
CA GLU A 340 -5.82 5.97 -4.11
C GLU A 340 -5.36 4.77 -4.96
N LEU A 341 -5.47 4.86 -6.30
CA LEU A 341 -4.98 3.84 -7.22
C LEU A 341 -3.45 3.67 -7.17
N LEU A 342 -2.70 4.74 -6.88
CA LEU A 342 -1.24 4.71 -6.74
C LEU A 342 -0.78 4.09 -5.42
N THR A 343 -1.61 4.18 -4.36
CA THR A 343 -1.27 3.74 -3.00
C THR A 343 -1.74 2.32 -2.66
N ILE A 344 -2.18 1.52 -3.65
CA ILE A 344 -2.72 0.18 -3.42
C ILE A 344 -1.71 -0.81 -2.78
N HIS A 345 -0.43 -0.70 -3.14
CA HIS A 345 0.68 -1.49 -2.59
C HIS A 345 1.47 -0.69 -1.53
N CYS A 346 0.92 0.43 -1.06
CA CYS A 346 1.44 1.12 0.11
C CYS A 346 0.66 0.67 1.34
N TYR A 347 1.37 0.31 2.40
CA TYR A 347 0.79 -0.19 3.66
C TYR A 347 0.95 0.76 4.85
N ASP A 348 1.67 1.89 4.69
CA ASP A 348 1.76 2.93 5.74
C ASP A 348 0.38 3.52 6.11
N ASP A 349 -0.14 3.12 7.26
CA ASP A 349 -1.39 3.56 7.88
C ASP A 349 -1.47 5.06 8.14
N ALA A 350 -0.37 5.82 8.03
CA ALA A 350 -0.40 7.28 8.14
C ALA A 350 -0.91 8.01 6.88
N ILE A 351 -1.08 7.32 5.74
CA ILE A 351 -1.54 7.93 4.48
C ILE A 351 -3.04 8.18 4.53
N ALA A 352 -3.44 9.45 4.42
CA ALA A 352 -4.84 9.88 4.57
C ALA A 352 -5.75 9.46 3.39
N GLU A 353 -5.18 9.17 2.23
CA GLU A 353 -5.90 8.91 0.97
C GLU A 353 -6.46 7.47 0.83
N ARG A 354 -6.61 6.72 1.93
CA ARG A 354 -7.10 5.33 1.92
C ARG A 354 -8.57 5.22 2.31
N LYS A 355 -9.32 4.36 1.62
CA LYS A 355 -10.73 4.05 1.89
C LYS A 355 -10.97 2.94 2.93
N ASP A 356 -12.18 2.94 3.46
CA ASP A 356 -12.70 1.98 4.46
C ASP A 356 -12.71 0.51 4.00
N GLU A 357 -12.78 0.24 2.70
CA GLU A 357 -12.70 -1.13 2.16
C GLU A 357 -11.36 -1.84 2.48
N ARG A 358 -10.31 -1.06 2.76
CA ARG A 358 -9.00 -1.53 3.26
C ARG A 358 -8.92 -1.56 4.78
N SER A 359 -10.06 -1.43 5.46
CA SER A 359 -10.12 -1.46 6.92
C SER A 359 -9.69 -2.82 7.45
N MET A 360 -8.83 -2.77 8.46
CA MET A 360 -8.39 -3.93 9.25
C MET A 360 -9.38 -4.26 10.38
N LYS A 361 -10.53 -3.55 10.45
CA LYS A 361 -11.60 -3.84 11.41
C LYS A 361 -12.11 -5.26 11.24
N ASP A 362 -12.42 -5.91 12.36
CA ASP A 362 -12.89 -7.29 12.46
C ASP A 362 -11.89 -8.38 12.00
N LEU A 363 -10.69 -8.00 11.53
CA LEU A 363 -9.63 -8.96 11.19
C LEU A 363 -9.11 -9.63 12.46
N GLN A 364 -9.03 -10.96 12.42
CA GLN A 364 -8.46 -11.78 13.49
C GLN A 364 -7.08 -12.30 13.09
N LEU A 365 -6.09 -12.13 13.96
CA LEU A 365 -4.85 -12.90 13.87
C LEU A 365 -5.14 -14.28 14.47
N ILE A 366 -5.07 -15.33 13.67
CA ILE A 366 -5.35 -16.70 14.11
C ILE A 366 -4.10 -17.33 14.73
N GLY A 367 -2.95 -17.04 14.13
CA GLY A 367 -1.67 -17.51 14.63
C GLY A 367 -0.50 -16.88 13.90
N PHE A 368 0.60 -16.76 14.62
CA PHE A 368 1.87 -16.28 14.11
C PHE A 368 2.99 -17.13 14.71
N LYS A 369 3.64 -17.94 13.87
CA LYS A 369 4.56 -19.00 14.32
C LYS A 369 5.83 -18.99 13.48
N GLU A 370 6.98 -19.13 14.15
CA GLU A 370 8.27 -19.29 13.48
C GLU A 370 8.31 -20.63 12.73
N GLN A 371 8.22 -20.55 11.40
CA GLN A 371 8.34 -21.64 10.43
C GLN A 371 8.36 -21.07 9.01
N HIS A 372 8.85 -21.85 8.05
CA HIS A 372 8.77 -21.54 6.62
C HIS A 372 7.44 -22.02 6.02
N LEU A 373 7.18 -21.66 4.76
CA LEU A 373 6.05 -22.16 3.96
C LEU A 373 6.56 -22.76 2.63
N HIS A 374 7.55 -23.65 2.69
CA HIS A 374 8.26 -24.16 1.50
C HIS A 374 7.88 -25.61 1.14
N SER A 375 7.03 -26.25 1.94
CA SER A 375 6.63 -27.64 1.76
C SER A 375 5.16 -27.90 2.08
N MET A 376 4.63 -29.04 1.63
CA MET A 376 3.28 -29.50 2.01
C MET A 376 3.14 -29.63 3.53
N GLN A 377 4.16 -30.15 4.21
CA GLN A 377 4.13 -30.30 5.66
C GLN A 377 4.12 -28.96 6.38
N ASP A 378 4.82 -27.95 5.87
CA ASP A 378 4.80 -26.60 6.43
C ASP A 378 3.39 -26.00 6.36
N TYR A 379 2.70 -26.16 5.22
CA TYR A 379 1.31 -25.71 5.08
C TYR A 379 0.36 -26.49 5.99
N LEU A 380 0.50 -27.80 6.11
CA LEU A 380 -0.29 -28.60 7.07
C LEU A 380 -0.08 -28.11 8.52
N ASN A 381 1.16 -27.79 8.89
CA ASN A 381 1.49 -27.24 10.20
C ASN A 381 0.88 -25.84 10.40
N ALA A 382 0.82 -25.01 9.34
CA ALA A 382 0.17 -23.71 9.39
C ALA A 382 -1.36 -23.83 9.53
N LEU A 383 -1.99 -24.72 8.78
CA LEU A 383 -3.43 -25.01 8.85
C LEU A 383 -3.84 -25.54 10.24
N GLN A 384 -2.94 -26.22 10.94
CA GLN A 384 -3.18 -26.69 12.30
C GLN A 384 -3.50 -25.54 13.28
N MET A 385 -3.05 -24.29 13.01
CA MET A 385 -3.44 -23.12 13.80
C MET A 385 -4.96 -22.87 13.73
N ILE A 386 -5.55 -23.00 12.54
CA ILE A 386 -6.99 -22.85 12.31
C ILE A 386 -7.75 -24.05 12.90
N LEU A 387 -7.29 -25.27 12.61
CA LEU A 387 -7.96 -26.50 13.06
C LEU A 387 -8.03 -26.63 14.58
N THR A 388 -7.04 -26.11 15.30
CA THR A 388 -7.03 -26.15 16.77
C THR A 388 -8.18 -25.34 17.36
N ILE A 389 -8.52 -24.19 16.76
CA ILE A 389 -9.67 -23.38 17.16
C ILE A 389 -10.97 -24.07 16.73
N SER A 390 -11.02 -24.59 15.50
CA SER A 390 -12.20 -25.30 14.98
C SER A 390 -12.60 -26.49 15.84
N ARG A 391 -11.65 -27.29 16.37
CA ARG A 391 -11.99 -28.43 17.24
C ARG A 391 -12.70 -28.06 18.55
N LYS A 392 -12.65 -26.80 18.96
CA LYS A 392 -13.34 -26.29 20.16
C LYS A 392 -14.66 -25.60 19.86
N THR A 393 -14.85 -25.15 18.63
CA THR A 393 -15.93 -24.24 18.22
C THR A 393 -16.82 -24.85 17.14
N GLU A 394 -16.37 -25.92 16.48
CA GLU A 394 -17.07 -26.72 15.46
C GLU A 394 -17.51 -25.92 14.21
N TYR A 395 -17.04 -24.68 14.03
CA TYR A 395 -17.51 -23.79 12.96
C TYR A 395 -17.09 -24.22 11.54
N LEU A 396 -16.08 -25.08 11.37
CA LEU A 396 -15.68 -25.61 10.04
C LEU A 396 -16.33 -26.96 9.70
N ASP A 397 -17.14 -27.53 10.59
CA ASP A 397 -17.72 -28.84 10.40
C ASP A 397 -18.70 -28.84 9.22
N ASN A 398 -18.25 -29.40 8.08
CA ASN A 398 -18.92 -29.38 6.78
C ASN A 398 -19.03 -27.99 6.11
N TYR A 399 -18.25 -27.00 6.54
CA TYR A 399 -18.23 -25.67 5.94
C TYR A 399 -16.89 -25.34 5.26
N VAL A 400 -16.98 -24.48 4.24
CA VAL A 400 -15.86 -24.06 3.41
C VAL A 400 -15.07 -22.94 4.08
N ALA A 401 -13.75 -23.09 4.09
CA ALA A 401 -12.76 -22.13 4.55
C ALA A 401 -11.84 -21.72 3.37
N PRO A 402 -12.19 -20.68 2.60
CA PRO A 402 -11.34 -20.21 1.53
C PRO A 402 -10.04 -19.60 2.08
N ILE A 403 -8.91 -20.01 1.51
CA ILE A 403 -7.58 -19.49 1.83
C ILE A 403 -7.07 -18.74 0.61
N VAL A 404 -7.07 -17.42 0.68
CA VAL A 404 -6.46 -16.57 -0.34
C VAL A 404 -4.95 -16.54 -0.09
N ALA A 405 -4.19 -17.15 -0.99
CA ALA A 405 -2.74 -17.31 -0.89
C ALA A 405 -2.07 -17.25 -2.26
N ASP A 406 -0.85 -16.71 -2.32
CA ASP A 406 0.00 -16.78 -3.52
C ASP A 406 0.62 -18.19 -3.65
N TRP A 407 1.44 -18.39 -4.68
CA TRP A 407 2.29 -19.56 -4.82
C TRP A 407 3.42 -19.52 -3.76
N PRO A 408 3.68 -20.61 -3.01
CA PRO A 408 3.23 -21.99 -3.25
C PRO A 408 1.98 -22.43 -2.47
N GLY A 409 1.27 -21.55 -1.78
CA GLY A 409 0.05 -21.90 -1.05
C GLY A 409 -1.04 -22.52 -1.94
N GLN A 410 -1.19 -22.00 -3.15
CA GLN A 410 -2.03 -22.62 -4.20
C GLN A 410 -1.67 -24.08 -4.49
N LEU A 411 -0.37 -24.42 -4.46
CA LEU A 411 0.13 -25.74 -4.81
C LEU A 411 -0.01 -26.70 -3.62
N PHE A 412 0.55 -26.34 -2.47
CA PHE A 412 0.73 -27.29 -1.37
C PHE A 412 -0.55 -27.60 -0.61
N ILE A 413 -1.45 -26.63 -0.46
CA ILE A 413 -2.78 -26.87 0.13
C ILE A 413 -3.58 -27.82 -0.78
N ARG A 414 -3.55 -27.57 -2.09
CA ARG A 414 -4.24 -28.44 -3.07
C ARG A 414 -3.63 -29.83 -3.15
N LYS A 415 -2.32 -29.94 -2.97
CA LYS A 415 -1.64 -31.23 -2.87
C LYS A 415 -2.09 -32.03 -1.66
N ALA A 416 -2.18 -31.39 -0.50
CA ALA A 416 -2.73 -32.05 0.69
C ALA A 416 -4.16 -32.56 0.46
N LEU A 417 -5.03 -31.74 -0.14
CA LEU A 417 -6.40 -32.16 -0.53
C LEU A 417 -6.40 -33.34 -1.51
N THR A 418 -5.53 -33.32 -2.51
CA THR A 418 -5.42 -34.38 -3.52
C THR A 418 -5.01 -35.71 -2.89
N HIS A 419 -4.01 -35.67 -1.99
CA HIS A 419 -3.57 -36.86 -1.25
C HIS A 419 -4.64 -37.37 -0.29
N LEU A 420 -5.38 -36.47 0.38
CA LEU A 420 -6.51 -36.82 1.24
C LEU A 420 -7.58 -37.57 0.44
N HIS A 421 -7.99 -37.05 -0.72
CA HIS A 421 -9.03 -37.68 -1.55
C HIS A 421 -8.56 -39.01 -2.18
N ALA A 422 -7.27 -39.13 -2.52
CA ALA A 422 -6.72 -40.35 -3.11
C ALA A 422 -6.58 -41.51 -2.10
N LEU A 423 -6.21 -41.21 -0.85
CA LEU A 423 -5.94 -42.21 0.20
C LEU A 423 -7.13 -42.45 1.14
N GLY A 424 -8.10 -41.53 1.18
CA GLY A 424 -9.28 -41.62 2.04
C GLY A 424 -8.93 -41.86 3.50
N LEU A 425 -9.54 -42.89 4.11
CA LEU A 425 -9.33 -43.27 5.52
C LEU A 425 -7.89 -43.77 5.84
N GLN A 426 -7.06 -44.03 4.83
CA GLN A 426 -5.66 -44.42 5.01
C GLN A 426 -4.71 -43.22 5.05
N SER A 427 -5.22 -42.00 4.83
CA SER A 427 -4.42 -40.78 4.86
C SER A 427 -4.02 -40.41 6.29
N ALA A 428 -2.75 -40.00 6.48
CA ALA A 428 -2.30 -39.35 7.72
C ALA A 428 -2.74 -37.87 7.82
N ILE A 429 -3.38 -37.34 6.76
CA ILE A 429 -3.88 -35.97 6.67
C ILE A 429 -5.24 -35.88 7.38
N PRO A 430 -5.46 -34.92 8.30
CA PRO A 430 -6.76 -34.74 8.96
C PRO A 430 -7.91 -34.53 7.96
N LYS A 431 -9.07 -35.13 8.23
CA LYS A 431 -10.25 -35.01 7.34
C LYS A 431 -10.73 -33.55 7.26
N GLU A 432 -10.56 -32.80 8.33
CA GLU A 432 -10.89 -31.37 8.43
C GLU A 432 -10.14 -30.50 7.40
N ILE A 433 -9.09 -31.03 6.77
CA ILE A 433 -8.43 -30.35 5.64
C ILE A 433 -9.39 -30.17 4.46
N GLU A 434 -10.42 -31.02 4.32
CA GLU A 434 -11.49 -30.91 3.31
C GLU A 434 -12.26 -29.59 3.40
N SER A 435 -12.26 -28.90 4.55
CA SER A 435 -12.87 -27.57 4.66
C SER A 435 -12.12 -26.52 3.84
N PHE A 436 -10.82 -26.66 3.60
CA PHE A 436 -10.01 -25.60 3.00
C PHE A 436 -10.06 -25.58 1.47
N ILE A 437 -10.10 -24.38 0.89
CA ILE A 437 -10.01 -24.17 -0.56
C ILE A 437 -8.98 -23.09 -0.86
N PRO A 438 -7.86 -23.40 -1.55
CA PRO A 438 -6.91 -22.38 -1.96
C PRO A 438 -7.48 -21.50 -3.08
N MET A 439 -7.41 -20.19 -2.90
CA MET A 439 -7.98 -19.14 -3.76
C MET A 439 -6.90 -18.18 -4.25
N LEU A 440 -6.93 -17.81 -5.53
CA LEU A 440 -5.94 -16.92 -6.15
C LEU A 440 -5.87 -15.57 -5.41
N GLY A 441 -4.67 -15.17 -4.98
CA GLY A 441 -4.37 -13.85 -4.40
C GLY A 441 -4.53 -12.71 -5.41
N PRO A 442 -5.60 -11.87 -5.33
CA PRO A 442 -5.85 -10.84 -6.33
C PRO A 442 -4.84 -9.68 -6.27
N LEU A 443 -4.37 -9.32 -5.06
CA LEU A 443 -3.34 -8.30 -4.88
C LEU A 443 -1.99 -8.79 -5.41
N HIS A 444 -1.63 -10.05 -5.12
CA HIS A 444 -0.42 -10.67 -5.65
C HIS A 444 -0.44 -10.81 -7.18
N LEU A 445 -1.58 -11.18 -7.77
CA LEU A 445 -1.77 -11.19 -9.23
C LEU A 445 -1.51 -9.81 -9.84
N SER A 446 -2.05 -8.76 -9.23
CA SER A 446 -1.82 -7.38 -9.66
C SER A 446 -0.35 -6.99 -9.52
N LEU A 447 0.27 -7.26 -8.37
CA LEU A 447 1.67 -6.91 -8.11
C LEU A 447 2.62 -7.60 -9.11
N ASN A 448 2.54 -8.93 -9.19
CA ASN A 448 3.41 -9.74 -10.05
C ASN A 448 3.25 -9.36 -11.53
N SER A 449 2.02 -9.16 -12.00
CA SER A 449 1.78 -8.81 -13.40
C SER A 449 2.33 -7.42 -13.76
N ARG A 450 2.21 -6.43 -12.86
CA ARG A 450 2.83 -5.10 -13.03
C ARG A 450 4.36 -5.18 -13.03
N GLU A 451 4.93 -5.99 -12.14
CA GLU A 451 6.37 -6.23 -12.11
C GLU A 451 6.88 -6.86 -13.41
N HIS A 452 6.19 -7.86 -13.98
CA HIS A 452 6.60 -8.43 -15.27
C HIS A 452 6.50 -7.45 -16.42
N VAL A 453 5.46 -6.63 -16.48
CA VAL A 453 5.36 -5.57 -17.50
C VAL A 453 6.58 -4.64 -17.39
N MET A 454 6.91 -4.19 -16.18
CA MET A 454 8.07 -3.33 -15.93
C MET A 454 9.39 -4.00 -16.32
N ILE A 455 9.61 -5.27 -15.93
CA ILE A 455 10.85 -6.00 -16.17
C ILE A 455 11.04 -6.29 -17.66
N ILE A 456 10.01 -6.80 -18.35
CA ILE A 456 10.09 -7.14 -19.77
C ILE A 456 10.29 -5.88 -20.61
N HIS A 457 9.58 -4.79 -20.29
CA HIS A 457 9.68 -3.54 -21.03
C HIS A 457 10.61 -2.52 -20.34
N HIS A 458 11.57 -2.99 -19.52
CA HIS A 458 12.43 -2.13 -18.71
C HIS A 458 13.14 -1.06 -19.55
N SER A 459 13.65 -1.44 -20.71
CA SER A 459 14.35 -0.51 -21.62
C SER A 459 13.47 0.63 -22.16
N PHE A 460 12.17 0.38 -22.33
CA PHE A 460 11.21 1.42 -22.70
C PHE A 460 10.96 2.36 -21.51
N PHE A 461 10.70 1.79 -20.34
CA PHE A 461 10.46 2.56 -19.12
C PHE A 461 11.68 3.34 -18.64
N GLU A 462 12.88 2.84 -18.87
CA GLU A 462 14.16 3.52 -18.61
C GLU A 462 14.28 4.80 -19.46
N GLN A 463 14.00 4.70 -20.77
CA GLN A 463 13.99 5.89 -21.64
C GLN A 463 12.90 6.90 -21.23
N MET A 464 11.71 6.41 -20.89
CA MET A 464 10.61 7.25 -20.40
C MET A 464 11.00 7.94 -19.10
N PHE A 465 11.56 7.21 -18.14
CA PHE A 465 11.96 7.71 -16.83
C PHE A 465 12.99 8.83 -16.96
N HIS A 466 14.04 8.62 -17.76
CA HIS A 466 15.04 9.66 -18.02
C HIS A 466 14.47 10.90 -18.72
N PHE A 467 13.46 10.73 -19.56
CA PHE A 467 12.79 11.86 -20.21
C PHE A 467 11.93 12.66 -19.22
N VAL A 468 11.17 11.97 -18.37
CA VAL A 468 10.18 12.59 -17.47
C VAL A 468 10.84 13.18 -16.23
N PHE A 469 11.75 12.44 -15.58
CA PHE A 469 12.36 12.79 -14.30
C PHE A 469 13.78 13.36 -14.43
N GLY A 470 14.43 13.18 -15.60
CA GLY A 470 15.72 13.76 -15.92
C GLY A 470 16.82 12.74 -16.20
N LYS A 471 17.76 13.11 -17.09
CA LYS A 471 18.80 12.20 -17.62
C LYS A 471 19.83 11.71 -16.61
N ASN A 472 20.02 12.43 -15.50
CA ASN A 472 21.00 12.07 -14.46
C ASN A 472 20.40 11.14 -13.40
N LYS A 473 19.10 10.83 -13.50
CA LYS A 473 18.39 9.96 -12.57
C LYS A 473 18.57 8.50 -13.00
N LYS A 474 18.61 7.58 -12.06
CA LYS A 474 18.73 6.14 -12.34
C LYS A 474 17.41 5.45 -12.02
N LEU A 475 17.00 4.54 -12.90
CA LEU A 475 15.91 3.61 -12.65
C LEU A 475 16.50 2.25 -12.30
N ALA A 476 16.12 1.68 -11.15
CA ALA A 476 16.59 0.35 -10.77
C ALA A 476 16.15 -0.69 -11.81
N LYS A 477 16.90 -1.81 -11.93
CA LYS A 477 16.50 -2.94 -12.80
C LYS A 477 15.18 -3.57 -12.34
N LYS A 478 14.95 -3.58 -11.04
CA LYS A 478 13.70 -3.98 -10.38
C LYS A 478 13.26 -2.82 -9.46
N PRO A 479 12.52 -1.83 -9.99
CA PRO A 479 12.07 -0.70 -9.19
C PRO A 479 11.13 -1.13 -8.06
N LYS A 480 11.02 -0.31 -7.00
CA LYS A 480 10.09 -0.58 -5.90
C LYS A 480 8.63 -0.56 -6.39
N PRO A 481 7.70 -1.31 -5.77
CA PRO A 481 6.30 -1.38 -6.21
C PRO A 481 5.62 -0.02 -6.42
N TRP A 482 5.90 0.97 -5.56
CA TRP A 482 5.33 2.32 -5.70
C TRP A 482 5.84 3.04 -6.97
N ARG A 483 7.11 2.83 -7.35
CA ARG A 483 7.70 3.40 -8.57
C ARG A 483 7.11 2.73 -9.81
N ILE A 484 6.95 1.42 -9.78
CA ILE A 484 6.29 0.65 -10.85
C ILE A 484 4.89 1.20 -11.06
N ASN A 485 4.08 1.30 -10.00
CA ASN A 485 2.73 1.85 -10.08
C ASN A 485 2.71 3.26 -10.69
N LEU A 486 3.60 4.15 -10.24
CA LEU A 486 3.70 5.51 -10.77
C LEU A 486 4.01 5.50 -12.27
N LEU A 487 5.00 4.74 -12.72
CA LEU A 487 5.39 4.71 -14.14
C LEU A 487 4.29 4.14 -15.02
N LEU A 488 3.67 3.02 -14.62
CA LEU A 488 2.57 2.43 -15.37
C LEU A 488 1.37 3.38 -15.45
N GLU A 489 1.03 4.06 -14.35
CA GLU A 489 -0.06 5.02 -14.31
C GLU A 489 0.22 6.25 -15.19
N LEU A 490 1.44 6.82 -15.12
CA LEU A 490 1.85 7.94 -15.97
C LEU A 490 1.84 7.54 -17.46
N THR A 491 2.29 6.32 -17.78
CA THR A 491 2.24 5.78 -19.14
C THR A 491 0.80 5.67 -19.64
N ARG A 492 -0.12 5.10 -18.86
CA ARG A 492 -1.55 5.02 -19.20
C ARG A 492 -2.14 6.42 -19.39
N SER A 493 -1.92 7.32 -18.44
CA SER A 493 -2.44 8.69 -18.46
C SER A 493 -1.88 9.54 -19.59
N GLY A 494 -0.62 9.32 -19.98
CA GLY A 494 -0.02 9.95 -21.15
C GLY A 494 -0.55 9.38 -22.47
N TRP A 495 -0.70 8.06 -22.55
CA TRP A 495 -1.20 7.38 -23.76
C TRP A 495 -2.62 7.82 -24.12
N VAL A 496 -3.54 7.88 -23.14
CA VAL A 496 -4.94 8.27 -23.34
C VAL A 496 -5.08 9.64 -24.05
N LYS A 497 -4.15 10.58 -23.80
CA LYS A 497 -4.19 11.94 -24.38
C LYS A 497 -3.85 11.99 -25.86
N ILE A 498 -3.02 11.07 -26.35
CA ILE A 498 -2.48 11.10 -27.72
C ILE A 498 -2.94 9.92 -28.58
N LYS A 499 -3.63 8.94 -27.96
CA LYS A 499 -4.01 7.65 -28.57
C LYS A 499 -4.65 7.82 -29.94
N ASN A 500 -5.71 8.62 -30.03
CA ASN A 500 -6.52 8.73 -31.24
C ASN A 500 -5.69 9.23 -32.42
N GLU A 501 -4.90 10.29 -32.21
CA GLU A 501 -4.09 10.91 -33.26
C GLU A 501 -2.96 9.99 -33.73
N VAL A 502 -2.30 9.29 -32.81
CA VAL A 502 -1.27 8.31 -33.16
C VAL A 502 -1.87 7.13 -33.93
N MET A 503 -3.00 6.58 -33.47
CA MET A 503 -3.66 5.46 -34.16
C MET A 503 -4.14 5.86 -35.55
N GLN A 504 -4.67 7.07 -35.72
CA GLN A 504 -5.08 7.59 -37.03
C GLN A 504 -3.88 7.73 -37.99
N LYS A 505 -2.74 8.23 -37.51
CA LYS A 505 -1.54 8.42 -38.34
C LYS A 505 -0.92 7.12 -38.83
N PHE A 506 -0.89 6.08 -38.00
CA PHE A 506 -0.37 4.76 -38.41
C PHE A 506 -1.39 3.95 -39.22
N GLY A 507 -2.69 4.19 -39.03
CA GLY A 507 -3.76 3.48 -39.70
C GLY A 507 -4.07 2.10 -39.11
N SER A 508 -5.30 1.61 -39.37
CA SER A 508 -5.83 0.35 -38.82
C SER A 508 -5.09 -0.90 -39.32
N THR A 509 -4.39 -0.80 -40.45
CA THR A 509 -3.73 -1.93 -41.13
C THR A 509 -2.23 -2.04 -40.86
N CYS A 510 -1.64 -1.12 -40.09
CA CYS A 510 -0.20 -1.14 -39.80
C CYS A 510 0.18 -2.43 -39.05
N LYS A 511 1.10 -3.24 -39.58
CA LYS A 511 1.60 -4.47 -38.94
C LYS A 511 3.07 -4.37 -38.53
N ASP A 512 3.60 -3.15 -38.43
CA ASP A 512 4.97 -2.95 -37.96
C ASP A 512 5.16 -3.53 -36.55
N VAL A 513 6.25 -4.26 -36.34
CA VAL A 513 6.50 -5.03 -35.12
C VAL A 513 6.71 -4.14 -33.90
N GLU A 514 7.40 -3.01 -34.06
CA GLU A 514 7.62 -2.07 -32.96
C GLU A 514 6.33 -1.35 -32.60
N TYR A 515 5.63 -0.84 -33.61
CA TYR A 515 4.32 -0.22 -33.42
C TYR A 515 3.37 -1.16 -32.68
N ARG A 516 3.23 -2.42 -33.13
CA ARG A 516 2.32 -3.38 -32.49
C ARG A 516 2.77 -3.80 -31.11
N THR A 517 4.08 -3.85 -30.85
CA THR A 517 4.63 -4.09 -29.51
C THR A 517 4.25 -2.97 -28.55
N VAL A 518 4.37 -1.72 -28.97
CA VAL A 518 4.02 -0.57 -28.12
C VAL A 518 2.49 -0.48 -27.93
N ILE A 519 1.68 -0.76 -28.95
CA ILE A 519 0.22 -0.80 -28.79
C ILE A 519 -0.21 -1.90 -27.83
N ASP A 520 0.38 -3.10 -27.90
CA ASP A 520 0.11 -4.16 -26.92
C ASP A 520 0.50 -3.71 -25.49
N LEU A 521 1.66 -3.06 -25.33
CA LEU A 521 2.08 -2.51 -24.04
C LEU A 521 1.08 -1.47 -23.50
N LEU A 522 0.79 -0.43 -24.28
CA LEU A 522 0.05 0.75 -23.83
C LEU A 522 -1.47 0.52 -23.72
N ASP A 523 -2.03 -0.30 -24.60
CA ASP A 523 -3.48 -0.43 -24.76
C ASP A 523 -4.04 -1.79 -24.27
N ASN A 524 -3.16 -2.75 -23.95
CA ASN A 524 -3.56 -4.08 -23.50
C ASN A 524 -2.91 -4.45 -22.15
N LEU A 525 -1.57 -4.46 -22.06
CA LEU A 525 -0.86 -4.93 -20.86
C LEU A 525 -1.00 -3.99 -19.66
N ILE A 526 -0.59 -2.72 -19.83
CA ILE A 526 -0.61 -1.72 -18.75
C ILE A 526 -2.02 -1.55 -18.17
N PRO A 527 -3.07 -1.27 -18.96
CA PRO A 527 -4.39 -1.04 -18.37
C PRO A 527 -4.96 -2.30 -17.70
N ALA A 528 -4.79 -3.50 -18.28
CA ALA A 528 -5.29 -4.74 -17.66
C ALA A 528 -4.64 -5.01 -16.28
N THR A 529 -3.32 -4.84 -16.18
CA THR A 529 -2.57 -5.07 -14.93
C THR A 529 -2.79 -3.99 -13.88
N LEU A 530 -3.10 -2.76 -14.29
CA LEU A 530 -3.53 -1.70 -13.38
C LEU A 530 -4.95 -1.97 -12.84
N ASP A 531 -5.89 -2.31 -13.72
CA ASP A 531 -7.30 -2.33 -13.39
C ASP A 531 -7.74 -3.61 -12.64
N VAL A 532 -7.11 -4.77 -12.88
CA VAL A 532 -7.54 -6.09 -12.36
C VAL A 532 -7.85 -6.07 -10.86
N TYR A 533 -6.96 -5.51 -10.04
CA TYR A 533 -7.17 -5.37 -8.61
C TYR A 533 -7.71 -3.99 -8.23
N ALA A 534 -7.07 -2.95 -8.75
CA ALA A 534 -7.29 -1.59 -8.27
C ALA A 534 -8.69 -1.06 -8.59
N VAL A 535 -9.30 -1.56 -9.66
CA VAL A 535 -10.63 -1.14 -10.13
C VAL A 535 -11.60 -2.32 -10.07
N LEU A 536 -11.32 -3.41 -10.79
CA LEU A 536 -12.31 -4.47 -11.02
C LEU A 536 -12.60 -5.29 -9.76
N PHE A 537 -11.56 -5.84 -9.13
CA PHE A 537 -11.71 -6.63 -7.90
C PHE A 537 -12.33 -5.80 -6.77
N ARG A 538 -11.77 -4.61 -6.50
CA ARG A 538 -12.20 -3.74 -5.38
C ARG A 538 -13.62 -3.20 -5.55
N SER A 539 -14.09 -2.98 -6.77
CA SER A 539 -15.47 -2.54 -7.03
C SER A 539 -16.48 -3.68 -7.04
N GLY A 540 -16.04 -4.94 -6.89
CA GLY A 540 -16.92 -6.10 -7.01
C GLY A 540 -17.39 -6.38 -8.44
N SER A 541 -16.69 -5.87 -9.45
CA SER A 541 -17.04 -6.06 -10.88
C SER A 541 -16.65 -7.46 -11.35
N PHE A 542 -17.44 -8.45 -10.93
CA PHE A 542 -17.11 -9.87 -11.02
C PHE A 542 -16.86 -10.38 -12.44
N GLU A 543 -17.75 -10.10 -13.39
CA GLU A 543 -17.60 -10.63 -14.76
C GLU A 543 -16.36 -10.05 -15.46
N GLU A 544 -16.14 -8.74 -15.32
CA GLU A 544 -14.98 -8.04 -15.86
C GLU A 544 -13.69 -8.51 -15.18
N TYR A 545 -13.72 -8.73 -13.87
CA TYR A 545 -12.58 -9.26 -13.11
C TYR A 545 -12.17 -10.64 -13.62
N VAL A 546 -13.13 -11.57 -13.74
CA VAL A 546 -12.87 -12.95 -14.23
C VAL A 546 -12.32 -12.93 -15.65
N GLU A 547 -12.90 -12.12 -16.54
CA GLU A 547 -12.37 -11.95 -17.90
C GLU A 547 -10.93 -11.41 -17.88
N THR A 548 -10.64 -10.45 -17.01
CA THR A 548 -9.31 -9.82 -16.89
C THR A 548 -8.28 -10.77 -16.29
N VAL A 549 -8.65 -11.62 -15.32
CA VAL A 549 -7.80 -12.71 -14.82
C VAL A 549 -7.43 -13.64 -15.96
N PHE A 550 -8.39 -14.01 -16.81
CA PHE A 550 -8.12 -14.86 -17.97
C PHE A 550 -7.25 -14.14 -19.02
N ARG A 551 -7.45 -12.84 -19.24
CA ARG A 551 -6.57 -12.01 -20.09
C ARG A 551 -5.14 -11.98 -19.55
N ILE A 552 -4.94 -11.73 -18.26
CA ILE A 552 -3.60 -11.72 -17.63
C ILE A 552 -2.93 -13.09 -17.75
N TRP A 553 -3.69 -14.18 -17.64
CA TRP A 553 -3.16 -15.51 -17.92
C TRP A 553 -2.60 -15.62 -19.35
N THR A 554 -3.26 -15.03 -20.37
CA THR A 554 -2.71 -15.03 -21.74
C THR A 554 -1.34 -14.33 -21.81
N PHE A 555 -1.11 -13.32 -20.98
CA PHE A 555 0.18 -12.64 -20.87
C PHE A 555 1.21 -13.54 -20.20
N ALA A 556 0.86 -14.14 -19.05
CA ALA A 556 1.71 -15.05 -18.31
C ALA A 556 2.13 -16.28 -19.14
N LEU A 557 1.21 -16.81 -19.96
CA LEU A 557 1.50 -17.89 -20.91
C LEU A 557 2.58 -17.47 -21.92
N ARG A 558 2.45 -16.29 -22.52
CA ARG A 558 3.45 -15.73 -23.45
C ARG A 558 4.80 -15.50 -22.76
N TRP A 559 4.78 -14.94 -21.56
CA TRP A 559 5.99 -14.62 -20.80
C TRP A 559 6.68 -15.85 -20.21
N LYS A 560 5.99 -17.01 -20.20
CA LYS A 560 6.44 -18.25 -19.58
C LYS A 560 6.71 -18.09 -18.07
N ARG A 561 5.88 -17.29 -17.39
CA ARG A 561 5.92 -17.11 -15.94
C ARG A 561 5.40 -18.39 -15.28
N LYS A 562 6.25 -19.12 -14.54
CA LYS A 562 5.98 -20.52 -14.14
C LYS A 562 4.85 -20.66 -13.12
N ASN A 563 4.62 -19.65 -12.28
CA ASN A 563 3.58 -19.71 -11.25
C ASN A 563 2.23 -19.22 -11.81
N TYR A 564 2.25 -18.08 -12.51
CA TYR A 564 1.07 -17.40 -13.02
C TYR A 564 0.56 -17.92 -14.36
N ASN A 565 1.27 -18.83 -15.03
CA ASN A 565 0.70 -19.61 -16.13
C ASN A 565 -0.17 -20.79 -15.64
N LYS A 566 -0.14 -21.10 -14.32
CA LYS A 566 -0.96 -22.14 -13.66
C LYS A 566 -2.02 -21.55 -12.73
N ALA A 567 -1.65 -20.69 -11.77
CA ALA A 567 -2.56 -20.22 -10.70
C ALA A 567 -3.89 -19.62 -11.20
N PRO A 568 -3.90 -18.72 -12.22
CA PRO A 568 -5.15 -18.25 -12.80
C PRO A 568 -6.01 -19.36 -13.42
N LEU A 569 -5.43 -20.37 -14.06
CA LEU A 569 -6.19 -21.48 -14.66
C LEU A 569 -6.87 -22.34 -13.60
N ILE A 570 -6.20 -22.55 -12.46
CA ILE A 570 -6.75 -23.30 -11.33
C ILE A 570 -7.98 -22.57 -10.79
N PHE A 571 -7.83 -21.27 -10.51
CA PHE A 571 -8.95 -20.42 -10.07
C PHE A 571 -10.11 -20.42 -11.07
N LEU A 572 -9.83 -20.26 -12.37
CA LEU A 572 -10.86 -20.29 -13.41
C LEU A 572 -11.56 -21.65 -13.49
N SER A 573 -10.81 -22.77 -13.39
CA SER A 573 -11.38 -24.12 -13.39
C SER A 573 -12.37 -24.33 -12.25
N ASP A 574 -11.98 -23.92 -11.04
CA ASP A 574 -12.83 -24.06 -9.86
C ASP A 574 -14.06 -23.16 -9.94
N LEU A 575 -13.88 -21.90 -10.34
CA LEU A 575 -14.99 -20.97 -10.50
C LEU A 575 -16.02 -21.48 -11.51
N PHE A 576 -15.55 -21.94 -12.67
CA PHE A 576 -16.43 -22.50 -13.69
C PHE A 576 -17.09 -23.81 -13.22
N TYR A 577 -16.39 -24.64 -12.45
CA TYR A 577 -16.97 -25.83 -11.83
C TYR A 577 -18.14 -25.47 -10.93
N TRP A 578 -17.97 -24.49 -10.03
CA TRP A 578 -19.04 -24.06 -9.12
C TRP A 578 -20.22 -23.44 -9.87
N GLN A 579 -19.95 -22.66 -10.92
CA GLN A 579 -20.98 -22.05 -11.76
C GLN A 579 -21.79 -23.11 -12.52
N ASP A 580 -21.12 -24.05 -13.19
CA ASP A 580 -21.77 -25.10 -14.01
C ASP A 580 -22.62 -26.05 -13.15
N ASN A 581 -22.24 -26.27 -11.88
CA ASN A 581 -22.94 -27.16 -10.95
C ASN A 581 -23.85 -26.42 -9.96
N HIS A 582 -24.01 -25.10 -10.09
CA HIS A 582 -24.83 -24.27 -9.20
C HIS A 582 -24.47 -24.41 -7.71
N HIS A 583 -23.17 -24.54 -7.39
CA HIS A 583 -22.71 -24.56 -6.01
C HIS A 583 -22.78 -23.14 -5.42
N PRO A 584 -23.34 -22.93 -4.22
CA PRO A 584 -23.57 -21.60 -3.64
C PRO A 584 -22.28 -20.78 -3.42
N PHE A 585 -21.13 -21.45 -3.40
CA PHE A 585 -19.83 -20.79 -3.33
C PHE A 585 -19.54 -19.87 -4.52
N ALA A 586 -20.09 -20.17 -5.72
CA ALA A 586 -19.99 -19.27 -6.87
C ALA A 586 -20.68 -17.92 -6.60
N ASP A 587 -21.87 -17.95 -5.98
CA ASP A 587 -22.62 -16.75 -5.63
C ASP A 587 -21.96 -15.98 -4.49
N ALA A 588 -21.37 -16.68 -3.51
CA ALA A 588 -20.59 -16.05 -2.44
C ALA A 588 -19.42 -15.23 -3.00
N ILE A 589 -18.64 -15.79 -3.94
CA ILE A 589 -17.55 -15.05 -4.59
C ILE A 589 -18.11 -13.90 -5.43
N LYS A 590 -19.16 -14.13 -6.20
CA LYS A 590 -19.75 -13.12 -7.08
C LYS A 590 -20.25 -11.90 -6.31
N ASN A 591 -20.93 -12.12 -5.19
CA ASN A 591 -21.56 -11.06 -4.40
C ASN A 591 -20.59 -10.37 -3.43
N TYR A 592 -19.55 -11.09 -2.97
CA TYR A 592 -18.61 -10.59 -1.96
C TYR A 592 -17.15 -10.61 -2.45
N LEU A 593 -16.93 -10.44 -3.76
CA LEU A 593 -15.61 -10.52 -4.38
C LEU A 593 -14.51 -9.73 -3.62
N PRO A 594 -14.71 -8.45 -3.23
CA PRO A 594 -13.67 -7.67 -2.56
C PRO A 594 -13.21 -8.24 -1.20
N CYS A 595 -13.98 -9.15 -0.59
CA CYS A 595 -13.63 -9.78 0.67
C CYS A 595 -12.58 -10.90 0.52
N PHE A 596 -12.44 -11.49 -0.67
CA PHE A 596 -11.44 -12.53 -0.98
C PHE A 596 -10.05 -11.92 -1.21
N ASN A 597 -9.53 -11.22 -0.23
CA ASN A 597 -8.40 -10.30 -0.39
C ASN A 597 -7.19 -10.69 0.48
N ASP A 598 -6.04 -10.76 -0.16
CA ASP A 598 -4.69 -10.96 0.43
C ASP A 598 -4.09 -9.67 1.00
N TYR A 599 -4.73 -8.52 0.80
CA TYR A 599 -4.34 -7.26 1.42
C TYR A 599 -4.23 -7.32 2.95
N TYR A 600 -5.06 -8.14 3.61
CA TYR A 600 -5.11 -8.19 5.07
C TYR A 600 -3.84 -8.79 5.68
N VAL A 601 -3.30 -9.87 5.09
CA VAL A 601 -2.04 -10.46 5.57
C VAL A 601 -0.85 -9.55 5.27
N GLU A 602 -0.82 -8.97 4.08
CA GLU A 602 0.22 -8.02 3.67
C GLU A 602 0.30 -6.78 4.57
N ASN A 603 -0.86 -6.20 4.89
CA ASN A 603 -0.93 -5.08 5.82
C ASN A 603 -0.56 -5.51 7.24
N THR A 604 -0.97 -6.71 7.67
CA THR A 604 -0.55 -7.27 8.97
C THR A 604 0.96 -7.36 9.07
N HIS A 605 1.63 -7.91 8.06
CA HIS A 605 3.10 -7.94 8.01
C HIS A 605 3.72 -6.55 8.05
N SER A 606 3.17 -5.59 7.30
CA SER A 606 3.65 -4.21 7.35
C SER A 606 3.51 -3.59 8.73
N ARG A 607 2.39 -3.84 9.44
CA ARG A 607 2.19 -3.36 10.81
C ARG A 607 3.18 -4.01 11.76
N ILE A 608 3.44 -5.32 11.64
CA ILE A 608 4.46 -6.01 12.44
C ILE A 608 5.84 -5.38 12.19
N ARG A 609 6.27 -5.28 10.93
CA ARG A 609 7.57 -4.68 10.54
C ARG A 609 7.76 -3.27 11.07
N ALA A 610 6.71 -2.45 11.05
CA ALA A 610 6.75 -1.06 11.52
C ALA A 610 6.81 -0.92 13.05
N ASN A 611 6.54 -2.00 13.79
CA ASN A 611 6.51 -2.02 15.26
C ASN A 611 7.53 -3.02 15.85
N THR A 612 8.46 -3.53 15.04
CA THR A 612 9.57 -4.40 15.48
C THR A 612 10.90 -3.80 15.06
N SER A 613 11.91 -3.94 15.91
CA SER A 613 13.26 -3.47 15.62
C SER A 613 14.05 -4.49 14.81
N SER A 614 15.14 -4.03 14.18
CA SER A 614 16.06 -4.87 13.42
C SER A 614 16.71 -6.00 14.19
N ASN A 615 16.77 -5.85 15.51
CA ASN A 615 17.44 -6.79 16.40
C ASN A 615 16.42 -7.61 17.21
N ALA A 616 15.13 -7.55 16.87
CA ALA A 616 14.08 -8.24 17.62
C ALA A 616 14.26 -9.76 17.55
N THR A 617 14.14 -10.45 18.69
CA THR A 617 14.12 -11.92 18.74
C THR A 617 12.80 -12.46 18.20
N ALA A 618 12.75 -13.74 17.78
CA ALA A 618 11.51 -14.34 17.29
C ALA A 618 10.37 -14.24 18.32
N GLU A 619 10.67 -14.50 19.59
CA GLU A 619 9.72 -14.35 20.69
C GLU A 619 9.19 -12.90 20.82
N THR A 620 10.05 -11.90 20.64
CA THR A 620 9.65 -10.48 20.68
C THR A 620 8.74 -10.13 19.51
N ILE A 621 9.06 -10.60 18.29
CA ILE A 621 8.22 -10.39 17.09
C ILE A 621 6.85 -11.04 17.29
N ILE A 622 6.80 -12.29 17.77
CA ILE A 622 5.55 -13.01 18.07
C ILE A 622 4.71 -12.25 19.09
N LYS A 623 5.30 -11.83 20.22
CA LYS A 623 4.58 -11.04 21.25
C LYS A 623 4.02 -9.75 20.65
N GLN A 624 4.81 -9.05 19.85
CA GLN A 624 4.39 -7.80 19.25
C GLN A 624 3.27 -8.00 18.23
N ALA A 625 3.27 -9.09 17.46
CA ALA A 625 2.18 -9.43 16.54
C ALA A 625 0.84 -9.57 17.27
N TYR A 626 0.80 -10.29 18.41
CA TYR A 626 -0.41 -10.42 19.22
C TYR A 626 -0.85 -9.09 19.84
N VAL A 627 0.09 -8.24 20.29
CA VAL A 627 -0.24 -6.90 20.78
C VAL A 627 -0.89 -6.07 19.68
N ILE A 628 -0.36 -6.08 18.46
CA ILE A 628 -0.91 -5.32 17.32
C ILE A 628 -2.31 -5.83 16.92
N ALA A 629 -2.56 -7.12 17.05
CA ALA A 629 -3.84 -7.74 16.71
C ALA A 629 -4.93 -7.41 17.74
N ASP A 630 -4.58 -7.40 19.04
CA ASP A 630 -5.56 -7.34 20.12
C ASP A 630 -5.69 -6.01 20.82
N HIS A 631 -4.73 -5.12 20.66
CA HIS A 631 -4.70 -3.84 21.32
C HIS A 631 -4.89 -2.72 20.31
N ASP A 632 -5.89 -1.89 20.55
CA ASP A 632 -6.15 -0.69 19.76
C ASP A 632 -4.99 0.30 19.94
N PRO A 633 -4.28 0.71 18.87
CA PRO A 633 -3.15 1.64 18.96
C PRO A 633 -3.61 3.10 19.18
N ILE A 634 -4.60 3.32 20.05
CA ILE A 634 -5.27 4.61 20.30
C ILE A 634 -4.28 5.76 20.53
N PHE A 635 -3.17 5.49 21.23
CA PHE A 635 -2.12 6.47 21.46
C PHE A 635 -1.39 6.84 20.16
N LYS A 636 -0.97 5.84 19.38
CA LYS A 636 -0.29 6.06 18.10
C LYS A 636 -1.22 6.83 17.16
N ASP A 637 -2.47 6.42 17.03
CA ASP A 637 -3.41 7.01 16.08
C ASP A 637 -3.81 8.44 16.46
N THR A 638 -3.90 8.74 17.76
CA THR A 638 -4.19 10.10 18.24
C THR A 638 -3.04 11.07 17.94
N PHE A 639 -1.80 10.66 18.20
CA PHE A 639 -0.63 11.55 18.22
C PHE A 639 0.26 11.47 16.97
N ARG A 640 0.10 10.46 16.12
CA ARG A 640 0.85 10.33 14.86
C ARG A 640 0.29 11.32 13.83
N LYS A 641 1.19 12.05 13.17
CA LYS A 641 0.80 12.91 12.05
C LYS A 641 0.42 12.06 10.85
N THR A 642 -0.74 12.34 10.27
CA THR A 642 -1.07 11.87 8.93
C THR A 642 -0.15 12.51 7.90
N ARG A 643 0.12 11.77 6.83
CA ARG A 643 0.90 12.21 5.68
C ARG A 643 0.02 12.10 4.45
N ASN A 644 0.27 12.97 3.49
CA ASN A 644 -0.30 12.84 2.17
C ASN A 644 0.68 12.07 1.28
N TYR A 645 0.16 11.49 0.21
CA TYR A 645 0.99 10.92 -0.84
C TYR A 645 1.92 11.99 -1.44
N SER A 646 3.12 11.57 -1.83
CA SER A 646 4.19 12.49 -2.23
C SER A 646 3.88 13.30 -3.51
N TYR A 647 2.98 12.81 -4.36
CA TYR A 647 2.55 13.51 -5.56
C TYR A 647 1.10 13.98 -5.44
N ASN A 648 0.89 15.29 -5.60
CA ASN A 648 -0.44 15.86 -5.72
C ASN A 648 -0.97 15.76 -7.17
N LEU A 649 -2.26 16.04 -7.36
CA LEU A 649 -2.92 15.93 -8.67
C LEU A 649 -2.31 16.84 -9.75
N SER A 650 -1.87 18.06 -9.39
CA SER A 650 -1.21 18.97 -10.33
C SER A 650 0.14 18.42 -10.82
N THR A 651 0.97 17.92 -9.91
CA THR A 651 2.26 17.31 -10.25
C THR A 651 2.03 16.05 -11.10
N LEU A 652 1.05 15.21 -10.78
CA LEU A 652 0.70 14.05 -11.60
C LEU A 652 0.22 14.44 -13.00
N LYS A 653 -0.57 15.51 -13.14
CA LYS A 653 -1.00 16.03 -14.45
C LYS A 653 0.22 16.46 -15.28
N PHE A 654 1.12 17.25 -14.70
CA PHE A 654 2.36 17.69 -15.33
C PHE A 654 3.24 16.52 -15.79
N LEU A 655 3.46 15.52 -14.93
CA LEU A 655 4.23 14.33 -15.29
C LEU A 655 3.56 13.52 -16.41
N SER A 656 2.23 13.50 -16.46
CA SER A 656 1.48 12.83 -17.55
C SER A 656 1.63 13.57 -18.88
N ASP A 657 1.66 14.91 -18.86
CA ASP A 657 1.90 15.73 -20.07
C ASP A 657 3.32 15.50 -20.61
N LYS A 658 4.33 15.47 -19.74
CA LYS A 658 5.71 15.09 -20.11
C LYS A 658 5.78 13.67 -20.68
N THR A 659 5.06 12.73 -20.09
CA THR A 659 5.00 11.34 -20.58
C THR A 659 4.36 11.29 -21.97
N SER A 660 3.33 12.10 -22.23
CA SER A 660 2.69 12.20 -23.55
C SER A 660 3.68 12.70 -24.61
N LEU A 661 4.51 13.70 -24.29
CA LEU A 661 5.58 14.18 -25.18
C LEU A 661 6.62 13.09 -25.47
N PHE A 662 7.04 12.34 -24.45
CA PHE A 662 7.93 11.19 -24.64
C PHE A 662 7.34 10.19 -25.63
N LEU A 663 6.08 9.79 -25.42
CA LEU A 663 5.39 8.83 -26.28
C LEU A 663 5.27 9.34 -27.72
N LEU A 664 4.93 10.61 -27.94
CA LEU A 664 4.89 11.21 -29.29
C LEU A 664 6.24 11.14 -29.98
N ASN A 665 7.33 11.50 -29.28
CA ASN A 665 8.68 11.40 -29.84
C ASN A 665 9.06 9.94 -30.14
N TYR A 666 8.68 9.01 -29.26
CA TYR A 666 8.92 7.58 -29.45
C TYR A 666 8.17 7.04 -30.67
N PHE A 667 6.89 7.36 -30.83
CA PHE A 667 6.08 6.97 -31.99
C PHE A 667 6.55 7.61 -33.29
N ARG A 668 7.00 8.86 -33.27
CA ARG A 668 7.63 9.50 -34.43
C ARG A 668 8.86 8.72 -34.90
N ASN A 669 9.71 8.28 -33.97
CA ASN A 669 10.88 7.47 -34.30
C ASN A 669 10.48 6.10 -34.86
N ILE A 670 9.45 5.46 -34.30
CA ILE A 670 8.88 4.22 -34.86
C ILE A 670 8.38 4.45 -36.28
N PHE A 671 7.68 5.57 -36.53
CA PHE A 671 7.15 5.91 -37.84
C PHE A 671 8.26 6.01 -38.89
N HIS A 672 9.36 6.70 -38.57
CA HIS A 672 10.52 6.81 -39.46
C HIS A 672 11.32 5.50 -39.58
N ASN A 673 11.23 4.60 -38.60
CA ASN A 673 11.92 3.30 -38.59
C ASN A 673 11.04 2.12 -39.01
N GLN A 674 9.85 2.37 -39.58
CA GLN A 674 8.93 1.30 -39.96
C GLN A 674 9.61 0.24 -40.84
N ASN A 675 9.42 -1.02 -40.49
CA ASN A 675 10.01 -2.18 -41.17
C ASN A 675 11.55 -2.28 -41.12
N ASN A 676 12.25 -1.44 -40.34
CA ASN A 676 13.71 -1.54 -40.15
C ASN A 676 14.11 -2.53 -39.04
N SER A 677 13.15 -2.98 -38.23
CA SER A 677 13.33 -4.02 -37.22
C SER A 677 13.64 -5.38 -37.86
N THR A 678 14.65 -6.09 -37.35
CA THR A 678 15.13 -7.35 -37.97
C THR A 678 14.86 -8.58 -37.10
N PRO A 679 14.37 -9.70 -37.68
CA PRO A 679 14.13 -10.93 -36.94
C PRO A 679 15.45 -11.66 -36.61
N LEU A 680 15.53 -12.22 -35.41
CA LEU A 680 16.65 -13.01 -34.92
C LEU A 680 16.26 -14.50 -34.90
N TYR A 681 17.13 -15.37 -35.38
CA TYR A 681 16.87 -16.82 -35.47
C TYR A 681 17.91 -17.65 -34.71
N ASN A 682 17.49 -18.79 -34.18
CA ASN A 682 18.40 -19.80 -33.64
C ASN A 682 19.01 -20.66 -34.77
N ASN A 683 20.30 -20.97 -34.67
CA ASN A 683 20.96 -21.95 -35.52
C ASN A 683 20.72 -23.36 -34.97
N THR A 684 19.70 -24.06 -35.48
CA THR A 684 19.47 -25.48 -35.17
C THR A 684 20.05 -26.39 -36.25
N ARG A 685 20.62 -27.54 -35.86
CA ARG A 685 21.17 -28.58 -36.77
C ARG A 685 20.11 -29.22 -37.72
N LYS A 686 18.83 -28.88 -37.58
CA LYS A 686 17.72 -29.25 -38.47
C LYS A 686 17.31 -28.04 -39.32
N LYS A 687 16.97 -28.27 -40.59
CA LYS A 687 16.73 -27.28 -41.68
C LYS A 687 15.74 -26.11 -41.40
N GLU A 688 15.05 -26.06 -40.27
CA GLU A 688 14.13 -24.96 -39.92
C GLU A 688 14.77 -24.00 -38.90
N LYS A 689 14.93 -22.73 -39.30
CA LYS A 689 15.38 -21.64 -38.42
C LYS A 689 14.21 -21.20 -37.54
N LYS A 690 14.29 -21.43 -36.22
CA LYS A 690 13.27 -20.98 -35.26
C LYS A 690 13.51 -19.54 -34.85
N LEU A 691 12.49 -18.68 -34.96
CA LEU A 691 12.54 -17.29 -34.50
C LEU A 691 12.81 -17.26 -32.98
N ARG A 692 13.78 -16.44 -32.56
CA ARG A 692 14.17 -16.28 -31.15
C ARG A 692 13.80 -14.91 -30.58
N GLY A 693 13.68 -13.90 -31.44
CA GLY A 693 13.52 -12.51 -31.02
C GLY A 693 13.64 -11.54 -32.19
N TYR A 694 13.75 -10.25 -31.89
CA TYR A 694 13.92 -9.16 -32.86
C TYR A 694 15.00 -8.18 -32.37
N LYS A 695 15.70 -7.54 -33.30
CA LYS A 695 16.47 -6.33 -33.03
C LYS A 695 15.61 -5.13 -33.39
N LEU A 696 15.16 -4.39 -32.37
CA LEU A 696 14.29 -3.23 -32.53
C LEU A 696 15.09 -2.02 -32.98
N ALA A 697 14.66 -1.35 -34.06
CA ALA A 697 15.36 -0.22 -34.66
C ALA A 697 15.27 1.03 -33.80
N THR A 698 14.10 1.36 -33.24
CA THR A 698 13.95 2.56 -32.38
C THR A 698 14.62 2.39 -31.04
N LEU A 699 14.51 1.20 -30.43
CA LEU A 699 15.10 0.92 -29.12
C LEU A 699 16.60 0.62 -29.20
N GLY A 700 17.10 0.18 -30.37
CA GLY A 700 18.49 -0.22 -30.57
C GLY A 700 18.92 -1.48 -29.83
N LYS A 701 17.97 -2.26 -29.28
CA LYS A 701 18.23 -3.45 -28.46
C LYS A 701 17.67 -4.72 -29.10
N GLU A 702 18.31 -5.85 -28.81
CA GLU A 702 17.75 -7.19 -29.08
C GLU A 702 16.75 -7.54 -27.99
N VAL A 703 15.56 -7.98 -28.39
CA VAL A 703 14.48 -8.42 -27.51
C VAL A 703 14.07 -9.84 -27.89
N ASP A 704 13.63 -10.61 -26.90
CA ASP A 704 13.06 -11.94 -27.15
C ASP A 704 11.55 -11.85 -27.45
N LEU A 705 10.93 -13.00 -27.73
CA LEU A 705 9.51 -13.09 -28.07
C LEU A 705 8.56 -12.68 -26.93
N ARG A 706 9.03 -12.59 -25.67
CA ARG A 706 8.18 -12.19 -24.52
C ARG A 706 7.77 -10.72 -24.62
N HIS A 707 8.57 -9.92 -25.32
CA HIS A 707 8.33 -8.50 -25.55
C HIS A 707 7.28 -8.25 -26.63
N LEU A 708 7.04 -9.21 -27.51
CA LEU A 708 6.23 -9.02 -28.72
C LEU A 708 4.77 -9.45 -28.49
N PRO A 709 3.81 -8.94 -29.28
CA PRO A 709 2.41 -9.38 -29.25
C PRO A 709 2.24 -10.90 -29.37
N THR A 710 1.12 -11.45 -28.86
CA THR A 710 0.92 -12.90 -28.76
C THR A 710 1.12 -13.66 -30.07
N ALA A 711 0.81 -13.07 -31.24
CA ALA A 711 0.97 -13.74 -32.53
C ALA A 711 2.40 -14.27 -32.77
N TYR A 712 3.41 -13.57 -32.25
CA TYR A 712 4.83 -13.94 -32.37
C TYR A 712 5.22 -15.17 -31.53
N SER A 713 4.35 -15.59 -30.60
CA SER A 713 4.49 -16.83 -29.82
C SER A 713 3.70 -18.00 -30.42
N THR A 714 2.87 -17.76 -31.43
CA THR A 714 2.09 -18.81 -32.09
C THR A 714 2.92 -19.56 -33.14
N SER A 715 2.37 -20.65 -33.68
CA SER A 715 2.98 -21.38 -34.79
C SER A 715 2.94 -20.62 -36.12
N TYR A 716 2.19 -19.52 -36.21
CA TYR A 716 2.01 -18.76 -37.45
C TYR A 716 2.31 -17.27 -37.20
N LEU A 717 3.44 -16.79 -37.72
CA LEU A 717 3.86 -15.41 -37.53
C LEU A 717 3.02 -14.44 -38.38
N PRO A 718 2.75 -13.21 -37.89
CA PRO A 718 2.12 -12.17 -38.70
C PRO A 718 2.90 -11.86 -39.97
N LYS A 719 2.21 -11.83 -41.11
CA LYS A 719 2.80 -11.45 -42.41
C LYS A 719 2.66 -9.94 -42.64
N SER A 720 3.77 -9.24 -42.86
CA SER A 720 3.74 -7.79 -43.09
C SER A 720 2.87 -7.44 -44.30
N GLY A 721 1.95 -6.47 -44.15
CA GLY A 721 1.05 -5.98 -45.21
C GLY A 721 0.01 -6.97 -45.74
N LEU A 722 -0.02 -8.22 -45.27
CA LEU A 722 -0.91 -9.27 -45.78
C LEU A 722 -1.94 -9.73 -44.75
N CYS A 723 -3.06 -10.22 -45.26
CA CYS A 723 -4.04 -10.95 -44.45
C CYS A 723 -3.47 -12.31 -44.06
N ASP A 724 -3.50 -12.61 -42.77
CA ASP A 724 -2.92 -13.83 -42.23
C ASP A 724 -3.72 -15.08 -42.58
N ASN A 725 -4.99 -14.93 -42.99
CA ASN A 725 -5.83 -16.02 -43.46
C ASN A 725 -5.67 -16.31 -44.97
N CYS A 726 -6.00 -15.34 -45.84
CA CYS A 726 -6.01 -15.56 -47.29
C CYS A 726 -4.68 -15.25 -48.00
N GLY A 727 -3.72 -14.61 -47.31
CA GLY A 727 -2.43 -14.23 -47.88
C GLY A 727 -2.46 -13.05 -48.86
N LEU A 728 -3.63 -12.47 -49.13
CA LEU A 728 -3.76 -11.30 -50.01
C LEU A 728 -3.42 -10.00 -49.25
N PRO A 729 -3.01 -8.93 -49.95
CA PRO A 729 -2.74 -7.63 -49.35
C PRO A 729 -3.93 -7.11 -48.51
N LEU A 730 -3.63 -6.58 -47.32
CA LEU A 730 -4.64 -5.90 -46.51
C LEU A 730 -5.04 -4.59 -47.19
N ASN A 731 -6.33 -4.42 -47.42
CA ASN A 731 -6.89 -3.15 -47.89
C ASN A 731 -7.27 -2.26 -46.70
N ASN A 732 -7.71 -1.02 -46.95
CA ASN A 732 -8.09 -0.06 -45.91
C ASN A 732 -9.23 -0.53 -44.98
N ASN A 733 -9.97 -1.58 -45.37
CA ASN A 733 -11.02 -2.18 -44.56
C ASN A 733 -10.52 -3.36 -43.70
N GLY A 734 -9.25 -3.73 -43.83
CA GLY A 734 -8.61 -4.74 -42.99
C GLY A 734 -8.45 -4.28 -41.54
N VAL A 735 -8.43 -5.25 -40.64
CA VAL A 735 -8.22 -5.03 -39.21
C VAL A 735 -6.98 -5.76 -38.74
N VAL A 736 -6.16 -5.12 -37.90
CA VAL A 736 -5.06 -5.76 -37.17
C VAL A 736 -5.48 -5.92 -35.72
N LEU A 737 -5.52 -7.16 -35.26
CA LEU A 737 -5.90 -7.54 -33.90
C LEU A 737 -4.80 -7.16 -32.90
N ALA A 738 -5.14 -7.13 -31.61
CA ALA A 738 -4.19 -6.87 -30.52
C ALA A 738 -2.99 -7.81 -30.53
N CYS A 739 -3.19 -9.07 -30.95
CA CYS A 739 -2.12 -10.04 -31.07
C CYS A 739 -1.13 -9.75 -32.20
N GLY A 740 -1.44 -8.84 -33.14
CA GLY A 740 -0.62 -8.47 -34.30
C GLY A 740 -1.01 -9.15 -35.61
N HIS A 741 -1.90 -10.15 -35.60
CA HIS A 741 -2.44 -10.74 -36.83
C HIS A 741 -3.44 -9.78 -37.50
N GLY A 742 -3.41 -9.71 -38.83
CA GLY A 742 -4.27 -8.89 -39.66
C GLY A 742 -5.21 -9.72 -40.54
N TYR A 743 -6.47 -9.30 -40.64
CA TYR A 743 -7.51 -9.99 -41.38
C TYR A 743 -8.32 -9.01 -42.25
N HIS A 744 -8.77 -9.48 -43.41
CA HIS A 744 -9.93 -8.85 -44.06
C HIS A 744 -11.19 -9.13 -43.23
N PRO A 745 -12.22 -8.26 -43.28
CA PRO A 745 -13.48 -8.49 -42.55
C PRO A 745 -14.11 -9.87 -42.83
N VAL A 746 -14.10 -10.28 -44.11
CA VAL A 746 -14.61 -11.61 -44.53
C VAL A 746 -13.74 -12.78 -44.09
N CYS A 747 -12.46 -12.53 -43.82
CA CYS A 747 -11.50 -13.52 -43.35
C CYS A 747 -11.51 -13.66 -41.82
N TYR A 748 -12.02 -12.66 -41.10
CA TYR A 748 -12.09 -12.67 -39.65
C TYR A 748 -13.34 -13.43 -39.18
N GLY A 749 -13.14 -14.72 -38.85
CA GLY A 749 -14.20 -15.61 -38.35
C GLY A 749 -14.59 -15.36 -36.89
N ARG A 750 -14.67 -14.09 -36.44
CA ARG A 750 -14.92 -13.64 -35.06
C ARG A 750 -13.85 -14.02 -34.02
N ARG A 751 -12.75 -14.64 -34.45
CA ARG A 751 -11.63 -15.00 -33.56
C ARG A 751 -10.32 -15.18 -34.32
N CYS A 752 -9.19 -14.93 -33.66
CA CYS A 752 -7.88 -15.32 -34.17
C CYS A 752 -7.63 -16.82 -33.95
N VAL A 753 -7.73 -17.62 -35.02
CA VAL A 753 -7.55 -19.08 -34.96
C VAL A 753 -6.16 -19.50 -34.48
N TYR A 754 -5.12 -18.71 -34.75
CA TYR A 754 -3.75 -19.01 -34.35
C TYR A 754 -3.53 -18.79 -32.85
N CYS A 755 -4.02 -17.68 -32.32
CA CYS A 755 -3.97 -17.39 -30.88
C CYS A 755 -4.86 -18.36 -30.10
N GLU A 756 -6.05 -18.69 -30.60
CA GLU A 756 -6.93 -19.70 -29.98
C GLU A 756 -6.21 -21.05 -29.83
N ASN A 757 -5.58 -21.55 -30.90
CA ASN A 757 -4.84 -22.81 -30.85
C ASN A 757 -3.66 -22.75 -29.87
N PHE A 758 -2.98 -21.60 -29.81
CA PHE A 758 -1.90 -21.37 -28.83
C PHE A 758 -2.43 -21.40 -27.39
N TYR A 759 -3.55 -20.74 -27.11
CA TYR A 759 -4.17 -20.74 -25.78
C TYR A 759 -4.68 -22.12 -25.38
N LYS A 760 -5.39 -22.84 -26.27
CA LYS A 760 -5.81 -24.22 -26.03
C LYS A 760 -4.65 -25.10 -25.62
N LYS A 761 -3.57 -25.07 -26.41
CA LYS A 761 -2.36 -25.83 -26.12
C LYS A 761 -1.77 -25.44 -24.76
N GLY A 762 -1.67 -24.14 -24.47
CA GLY A 762 -1.21 -23.63 -23.18
C GLY A 762 -2.06 -24.08 -21.99
N ILE A 763 -3.39 -24.12 -22.13
CA ILE A 763 -4.30 -24.63 -21.09
C ILE A 763 -3.99 -26.09 -20.79
N PHE A 764 -3.97 -26.94 -21.82
CA PHE A 764 -3.69 -28.38 -21.63
C PHE A 764 -2.29 -28.62 -21.07
N GLU A 765 -1.27 -27.93 -21.58
CA GLU A 765 0.11 -28.09 -21.11
C GLU A 765 0.27 -27.69 -19.63
N ASN A 766 -0.25 -26.52 -19.24
CA ASN A 766 -0.09 -26.01 -17.89
C ASN A 766 -0.96 -26.77 -16.87
N VAL A 767 -2.20 -27.13 -17.22
CA VAL A 767 -3.06 -27.96 -16.35
C VAL A 767 -2.45 -29.35 -16.16
N ASN A 768 -1.99 -30.01 -17.22
CA ASN A 768 -1.35 -31.33 -17.09
C ASN A 768 -0.03 -31.25 -16.30
N SER A 769 0.75 -30.18 -16.47
CA SER A 769 1.95 -29.95 -15.67
C SER A 769 1.61 -29.77 -14.19
N PHE A 770 0.56 -29.02 -13.89
CA PHE A 770 0.08 -28.81 -12.53
C PHE A 770 -0.41 -30.11 -11.88
N LEU A 771 -1.30 -30.87 -12.55
CA LEU A 771 -1.81 -32.14 -12.03
C LEU A 771 -0.68 -33.13 -11.72
N LYS A 772 0.31 -33.25 -12.62
CA LYS A 772 1.51 -34.07 -12.35
C LYS A 772 2.26 -33.62 -11.10
N ARG A 773 2.40 -32.31 -10.90
CA ARG A 773 3.10 -31.70 -9.75
C ARG A 773 2.37 -31.98 -8.43
N VAL A 774 1.04 -31.94 -8.45
CA VAL A 774 0.17 -32.16 -7.29
C VAL A 774 0.05 -33.64 -6.94
N GLU A 775 -0.15 -34.53 -7.93
CA GLU A 775 -0.35 -35.96 -7.70
C GLU A 775 0.94 -36.73 -7.39
N LYS A 776 2.05 -36.35 -8.05
CA LYS A 776 3.29 -37.16 -8.06
C LYS A 776 4.58 -36.35 -7.85
N GLY A 777 4.48 -35.03 -7.74
CA GLY A 777 5.66 -34.18 -7.54
C GLY A 777 6.28 -34.32 -6.15
N THR A 778 7.35 -33.60 -5.88
CA THR A 778 7.98 -33.52 -4.55
C THR A 778 7.10 -32.76 -3.55
N ASP A 779 7.30 -32.95 -2.25
CA ASP A 779 6.54 -32.21 -1.23
C ASP A 779 7.20 -30.89 -0.82
N THR A 780 8.27 -30.50 -1.51
CA THR A 780 9.06 -29.28 -1.31
C THR A 780 9.15 -28.48 -2.61
N LEU A 781 9.46 -27.18 -2.50
CA LEU A 781 9.73 -26.31 -3.65
C LEU A 781 10.85 -26.86 -4.54
N THR A 782 10.71 -26.66 -5.85
CA THR A 782 11.69 -27.00 -6.87
C THR A 782 12.01 -25.79 -7.74
N GLN A 783 13.06 -25.87 -8.57
CA GLN A 783 13.39 -24.79 -9.52
C GLN A 783 12.26 -24.52 -10.54
N ASP A 784 11.35 -25.46 -10.76
CA ASP A 784 10.18 -25.28 -11.63
C ASP A 784 9.04 -24.52 -10.93
N ASP A 785 9.12 -24.39 -9.60
CA ASP A 785 8.20 -23.62 -8.76
C ASP A 785 8.73 -22.20 -8.48
N LEU A 786 9.98 -21.92 -8.86
CA LEU A 786 10.65 -20.63 -8.72
C LEU A 786 10.84 -19.99 -10.10
N ASP A 787 10.50 -18.72 -10.21
CA ASP A 787 10.81 -17.95 -11.39
C ASP A 787 12.24 -17.43 -11.34
N ASP A 788 12.85 -17.17 -12.51
CA ASP A 788 14.24 -16.74 -12.59
C ASP A 788 14.39 -15.36 -11.91
N GLU A 789 15.01 -15.31 -10.74
CA GLU A 789 15.27 -14.07 -10.01
C GLU A 789 16.32 -13.23 -10.75
N ILE A 790 15.98 -11.97 -11.03
CA ILE A 790 16.97 -10.95 -11.39
C ILE A 790 17.53 -10.43 -10.08
N ASN A 791 18.84 -10.59 -9.86
CA ASN A 791 19.53 -10.13 -8.65
C ASN A 791 19.07 -8.72 -8.22
N GLU A 792 18.60 -8.62 -6.98
CA GLU A 792 18.16 -7.38 -6.33
C GLU A 792 19.38 -6.54 -5.93
N GLU A 793 19.91 -5.77 -6.86
CA GLU A 793 20.73 -4.61 -6.49
C GLU A 793 19.78 -3.53 -5.94
N GLU A 794 19.63 -3.49 -4.61
CA GLU A 794 18.95 -2.41 -3.90
C GLU A 794 19.77 -1.11 -4.06
N GLU A 795 19.51 -0.36 -5.13
CA GLU A 795 19.81 1.08 -5.12
C GLU A 795 18.70 1.77 -4.31
N GLU A 796 19.08 2.60 -3.33
CA GLU A 796 18.14 3.45 -2.59
C GLU A 796 17.45 4.44 -3.55
N GLU A 797 16.28 4.08 -4.07
CA GLU A 797 15.44 5.01 -4.83
C GLU A 797 14.88 6.09 -3.89
N SER A 798 15.30 7.34 -4.11
CA SER A 798 14.72 8.52 -3.46
C SER A 798 13.46 8.99 -4.18
N GLU A 799 12.51 9.56 -3.44
CA GLU A 799 11.38 10.27 -4.02
C GLU A 799 11.91 11.48 -4.78
N GLU A 800 11.66 11.51 -6.09
CA GLU A 800 12.18 12.58 -6.94
C GLU A 800 11.13 13.67 -7.08
N THR A 801 11.48 14.87 -6.60
CA THR A 801 10.72 16.08 -6.86
C THR A 801 10.96 16.48 -8.31
N ALA A 802 9.88 16.56 -9.09
CA ALA A 802 9.98 17.10 -10.43
C ALA A 802 10.23 18.61 -10.33
N ASP A 803 11.21 19.13 -11.09
CA ASP A 803 11.43 20.57 -11.21
C ASP A 803 10.18 21.19 -11.88
N GLU A 804 9.31 21.81 -11.08
CA GLU A 804 8.11 22.53 -11.52
C GLU A 804 8.50 23.93 -11.97
N GLU A 805 8.70 24.17 -13.26
CA GLU A 805 8.82 25.57 -13.75
C GLU A 805 8.49 25.83 -15.24
N ILE A 806 8.05 24.84 -16.03
CA ILE A 806 7.70 25.05 -17.44
C ILE A 806 6.30 24.50 -17.74
N ASP A 807 5.40 25.33 -18.28
CA ASP A 807 4.12 24.89 -18.84
C ASP A 807 4.37 23.99 -20.06
N VAL A 808 4.17 22.68 -19.88
CA VAL A 808 4.36 21.67 -20.92
C VAL A 808 3.12 21.54 -21.81
N SER A 809 1.97 22.09 -21.41
CA SER A 809 0.68 21.90 -22.10
C SER A 809 0.72 22.46 -23.51
N ALA A 810 1.21 23.70 -23.69
CA ALA A 810 1.33 24.33 -25.00
C ALA A 810 2.31 23.56 -25.92
N THR A 811 3.38 23.00 -25.35
CA THR A 811 4.35 22.18 -26.09
C THR A 811 3.71 20.87 -26.54
N LEU A 812 2.87 20.26 -25.70
CA LEU A 812 2.15 19.04 -26.02
C LEU A 812 1.12 19.27 -27.13
N GLU A 813 0.31 20.33 -27.05
CA GLU A 813 -0.64 20.68 -28.11
C GLU A 813 0.07 20.90 -29.46
N ALA A 814 1.19 21.64 -29.46
CA ALA A 814 1.99 21.82 -30.66
C ALA A 814 2.55 20.49 -31.20
N ALA A 815 3.01 19.60 -30.33
CA ALA A 815 3.51 18.28 -30.72
C ALA A 815 2.41 17.38 -31.32
N ILE A 816 1.19 17.44 -30.78
CA ILE A 816 0.02 16.72 -31.31
C ILE A 816 -0.33 17.23 -32.71
N ASN A 817 -0.41 18.55 -32.89
CA ASN A 817 -0.69 19.14 -34.20
C ASN A 817 0.38 18.77 -35.26
N ASN A 818 1.61 18.50 -34.82
CA ASN A 818 2.72 18.13 -35.69
C ASN A 818 2.70 16.64 -36.14
N ILE A 819 1.80 15.80 -35.63
CA ILE A 819 1.66 14.39 -36.05
C ILE A 819 1.41 14.26 -37.55
N ASN A 820 0.68 15.21 -38.13
CA ASN A 820 0.39 15.24 -39.57
C ASN A 820 1.66 15.25 -40.43
N TYR A 821 2.77 15.80 -39.92
CA TYR A 821 4.05 15.93 -40.64
C TYR A 821 5.00 14.73 -40.44
N TRP A 822 4.63 13.67 -39.73
CA TRP A 822 5.50 12.48 -39.59
C TRP A 822 5.66 11.73 -40.91
#